data_AF-A0A8J2UFU2-F1
#
_entry.id   AF-A0A8J2UFU2-F1
#
_cell.length_a   1.000
_cell.length_b   1.000
_cell.length_c   1.000
_cell.angle_alpha   90.00
_cell.angle_beta   90.00
_cell.angle_gamma   90.00
#
_symmetry.space_group_name_H-M   'P 1'
#
loop_
_entity.id
_entity.type
_entity.pdbx_description
1 polymer ?
#
loop_
_entity_poly.entity_id
_entity_poly.type
_entity_poly.pdbx_seq_one_letter_code
_entity_poly.pdbx_strand_id
1 'polypeptide(L)'
;MGLENEINQRKFRSEHQKARINIIYTYNWLSEKISSMFEDWDITPRQFNILRILRGEGKPLSTLQIRQRMLDKMSDTSRIVDRLLRKGLVRKTPNGEDRRLVDIVITAKGRKLLEKIDPFEENSDKIMTNLTEEEAKTLNGLLDKLRNTACLVLFVAATALCIPMPSVAQTAAAAGAVAQSPKYEFRAAWVASVDNIDWPSKKGLPVDSQKVEFTRLLDMHKRDGLNAVVVQIRPAADAFFPSPYEPWSEWLTGVQGLAPSPYYDPLSFMIEEAHRRGMEFHAWCNPYRAVKSIGRSSVAADHITRQHPDWFVRFENTLYFDPGNKEVQQYVTKVIRDIVHRYDIDALHFDDYFYPYDIVEGGGKGKDFPDNKTYALYGGGMSKGDWRRSNVDSVILMISRAIKEEKPYCKFGISPFAIWRNRSQDPDGSDTQGGVTDYDNLYANIELWLKQGWIDYVVPQIYFDFDHPRAPYGALLDWWAHHSYGKQCYIGLGIYKAFERIAAWHDPTQLPRQIQALRTYPTVQGAVYFSSSSFDTDPFGWCDSLQNNYYSYPALIPPMPWIDSTKPHEPLCHIEYNRKDGTGTAWLSKGAPDDSLRGFAIYESDLETVNIDSIHISDFVPYDPVAGYTIHGSTGEEKGPTHYYFVTAISRNNVESRPVPLIFSNFTTSTGQLAP
;
A
#
# COMPACT_ATOMS: atom_id res chain seq x y z
N MET A 1 10.60 -19.92 34.28
CA MET A 1 9.90 -20.74 33.26
C MET A 1 10.50 -20.40 31.91
N GLY A 2 10.61 -21.37 31.00
CA GLY A 2 11.17 -21.15 29.66
C GLY A 2 10.14 -20.59 28.69
N LEU A 3 10.57 -19.76 27.74
CA LEU A 3 9.73 -19.16 26.69
C LEU A 3 8.86 -20.21 25.98
N GLU A 4 9.42 -21.41 25.73
CA GLU A 4 8.77 -22.56 25.09
C GLU A 4 7.41 -22.90 25.71
N ASN A 5 7.33 -22.81 27.04
CA ASN A 5 6.13 -23.17 27.80
C ASN A 5 5.13 -22.02 27.82
N GLU A 6 5.61 -20.77 27.81
CA GLU A 6 4.79 -19.57 27.85
C GLU A 6 4.03 -19.34 26.53
N ILE A 7 4.65 -19.66 25.40
CA ILE A 7 4.04 -19.49 24.06
C ILE A 7 3.58 -20.81 23.43
N ASN A 8 3.61 -21.93 24.18
CA ASN A 8 3.27 -23.28 23.72
C ASN A 8 4.03 -23.72 22.44
N GLN A 9 5.28 -23.28 22.27
CA GLN A 9 6.10 -23.58 21.09
C GLN A 9 7.30 -24.46 21.47
N ARG A 10 7.32 -25.70 20.96
CA ARG A 10 8.36 -26.69 21.31
C ARG A 10 9.60 -26.66 20.42
N LYS A 11 9.55 -25.98 19.27
CA LYS A 11 10.67 -25.90 18.31
C LYS A 11 10.80 -24.49 17.76
N PHE A 12 12.03 -23.99 17.73
CA PHE A 12 12.42 -22.76 17.03
C PHE A 12 13.31 -23.12 15.85
N ARG A 13 13.20 -22.35 14.74
CA ARG A 13 14.04 -22.50 13.55
C ARG A 13 15.52 -22.28 13.84
N SER A 14 15.83 -21.41 14.79
CA SER A 14 17.19 -21.15 15.27
C SER A 14 17.17 -20.46 16.63
N GLU A 15 18.31 -20.49 17.34
CA GLU A 15 18.49 -19.72 18.59
C GLU A 15 18.37 -18.20 18.36
N HIS A 16 18.60 -17.71 17.14
CA HIS A 16 18.39 -16.30 16.77
C HIS A 16 16.89 -15.96 16.72
N GLN A 17 16.07 -16.85 16.15
CA GLN A 17 14.61 -16.67 16.15
C GLN A 17 14.07 -16.72 17.59
N LYS A 18 14.53 -17.70 18.38
CA LYS A 18 14.17 -17.82 19.79
C LYS A 18 14.55 -16.57 20.57
N ALA A 19 15.77 -16.05 20.41
CA ALA A 19 16.22 -14.83 21.06
C ALA A 19 15.37 -13.61 20.67
N ARG A 20 15.04 -13.44 19.37
CA ARG A 20 14.15 -12.36 18.90
C ARG A 20 12.77 -12.43 19.56
N ILE A 21 12.15 -13.61 19.55
CA ILE A 21 10.81 -13.81 20.17
C ILE A 21 10.90 -13.60 21.68
N ASN A 22 11.96 -14.06 22.34
CA ASN A 22 12.14 -13.89 23.77
C ASN A 22 12.26 -12.42 24.17
N ILE A 23 12.97 -11.62 23.37
CA ILE A 23 13.08 -10.17 23.58
C ILE A 23 11.71 -9.49 23.46
N ILE A 24 10.92 -9.84 22.43
CA ILE A 24 9.57 -9.29 22.24
C ILE A 24 8.64 -9.70 23.39
N TYR A 25 8.63 -10.99 23.73
CA TYR A 25 7.81 -11.51 24.83
C TYR A 25 8.15 -10.84 26.16
N THR A 26 9.44 -10.74 26.46
CA THR A 26 9.94 -10.10 27.68
C THR A 26 9.66 -8.60 27.69
N TYR A 27 9.76 -7.91 26.54
CA TYR A 27 9.36 -6.52 26.41
C TYR A 27 7.86 -6.31 26.70
N ASN A 28 7.00 -7.15 26.16
CA ASN A 28 5.55 -7.06 26.38
C ASN A 28 5.21 -7.35 27.85
N TRP A 29 5.76 -8.42 28.41
CA TRP A 29 5.61 -8.75 29.82
C TRP A 29 6.10 -7.63 30.74
N LEU A 30 7.29 -7.07 30.47
CA LEU A 30 7.84 -5.95 31.24
C LEU A 30 6.96 -4.71 31.09
N SER A 31 6.46 -4.42 29.90
CA SER A 31 5.56 -3.30 29.62
C SER A 31 4.23 -3.43 30.35
N GLU A 32 3.68 -4.65 30.46
CA GLU A 32 2.46 -4.94 31.22
C GLU A 32 2.70 -4.73 32.73
N LYS A 33 3.81 -5.26 33.27
CA LYS A 33 4.19 -5.03 34.68
C LYS A 33 4.37 -3.55 34.98
N ILE A 34 5.11 -2.84 34.15
CA ILE A 34 5.32 -1.39 34.28
C ILE A 34 3.99 -0.64 34.16
N SER A 35 3.11 -1.01 33.22
CA SER A 35 1.82 -0.33 33.04
C SER A 35 0.89 -0.49 34.23
N SER A 36 0.85 -1.69 34.84
CA SER A 36 0.04 -1.96 36.04
C SER A 36 0.44 -1.08 37.24
N MET A 37 1.71 -0.66 37.31
CA MET A 37 2.19 0.25 38.37
C MET A 37 1.66 1.68 38.24
N PHE A 38 1.16 2.07 37.07
CA PHE A 38 0.66 3.42 36.81
C PHE A 38 -0.87 3.55 36.84
N GLU A 39 -1.59 2.43 37.01
CA GLU A 39 -3.07 2.41 37.08
C GLU A 39 -3.60 3.31 38.21
N ASP A 40 -2.92 3.34 39.36
CA ASP A 40 -3.31 4.13 40.53
C ASP A 40 -3.01 5.63 40.42
N TRP A 41 -2.27 6.07 39.39
CA TRP A 41 -1.69 7.43 39.33
C TRP A 41 -2.30 8.32 38.26
N ASP A 42 -3.37 7.88 37.57
CA ASP A 42 -4.04 8.58 36.47
C ASP A 42 -3.01 9.16 35.46
N ILE A 43 -1.94 8.43 35.16
CA ILE A 43 -0.96 8.78 34.14
C ILE A 43 -0.55 7.53 33.37
N THR A 44 -0.20 7.70 32.11
CA THR A 44 0.34 6.61 31.28
C THR A 44 1.88 6.53 31.40
N PRO A 45 2.52 5.39 31.12
CA PRO A 45 3.99 5.28 31.09
C PRO A 45 4.66 6.34 30.20
N ARG A 46 4.03 6.68 29.07
CA ARG A 46 4.50 7.72 28.15
C ARG A 46 4.42 9.14 28.74
N GLN A 47 3.36 9.42 29.51
CA GLN A 47 3.23 10.69 30.25
C GLN A 47 4.25 10.78 31.38
N PHE A 48 4.48 9.68 32.10
CA PHE A 48 5.50 9.59 33.13
C PHE A 48 6.91 9.86 32.56
N ASN A 49 7.24 9.28 31.40
CA ASN A 49 8.53 9.52 30.74
C ASN A 49 8.77 11.00 30.43
N ILE A 50 7.77 11.71 29.88
CA ILE A 50 7.88 13.16 29.64
C ILE A 50 8.11 13.94 30.94
N LEU A 51 7.40 13.60 32.03
CA LEU A 51 7.59 14.24 33.32
C LEU A 51 9.01 13.99 33.87
N ARG A 52 9.56 12.78 33.71
CA ARG A 52 10.95 12.47 34.08
C ARG A 52 11.97 13.26 33.28
N ILE A 53 11.80 13.34 31.95
CA ILE A 53 12.67 14.13 31.07
C ILE A 53 12.70 15.60 31.52
N LEU A 54 11.51 16.17 31.80
CA LEU A 54 11.39 17.56 32.27
C LEU A 54 11.98 17.76 33.68
N ARG A 55 11.83 16.78 34.57
CA ARG A 55 12.44 16.82 35.91
C ARG A 55 13.96 16.76 35.85
N GLY A 56 14.51 15.83 35.06
CA GLY A 56 15.96 15.59 34.95
C GLY A 56 16.71 16.74 34.28
N GLU A 57 16.09 17.42 33.31
CA GLU A 57 16.70 18.60 32.67
C GLU A 57 16.70 19.83 33.59
N GLY A 58 15.66 20.03 34.39
CA GLY A 58 15.52 21.20 35.29
C GLY A 58 15.30 22.54 34.58
N LYS A 59 15.35 22.59 33.24
CA LYS A 59 15.09 23.77 32.38
C LYS A 59 13.88 23.52 31.47
N PRO A 60 13.23 24.59 30.95
CA PRO A 60 12.18 24.46 29.93
C PRO A 60 12.70 23.73 28.69
N LEU A 61 11.88 22.80 28.15
CA LEU A 61 12.21 22.06 26.93
C LEU A 61 11.11 22.24 25.88
N SER A 62 11.52 22.43 24.63
CA SER A 62 10.59 22.37 23.50
C SER A 62 10.04 20.95 23.31
N THR A 63 8.88 20.83 22.67
CA THR A 63 8.28 19.52 22.34
C THR A 63 9.22 18.64 21.50
N LEU A 64 10.06 19.25 20.64
CA LEU A 64 11.05 18.54 19.85
C LEU A 64 12.16 17.92 20.73
N GLN A 65 12.69 18.69 21.68
CA GLN A 65 13.72 18.21 22.60
C GLN A 65 13.19 17.10 23.52
N ILE A 66 11.92 17.19 23.94
CA ILE A 66 11.26 16.11 24.68
C ILE A 66 11.20 14.85 23.80
N ARG A 67 10.73 14.97 22.56
CA ARG A 67 10.60 13.84 21.62
C ARG A 67 11.93 13.11 21.40
N GLN A 68 13.03 13.84 21.25
CA GLN A 68 14.36 13.24 21.04
C GLN A 68 14.81 12.35 22.21
N ARG A 69 14.29 12.60 23.41
CA ARG A 69 14.65 11.90 24.65
C ARG A 69 13.62 10.86 25.08
N MET A 70 12.49 10.76 24.37
CA MET A 70 11.49 9.72 24.66
C MET A 70 12.02 8.34 24.30
N LEU A 71 11.66 7.35 25.13
CA LEU A 71 11.98 5.94 24.91
C LEU A 71 11.25 5.39 23.66
N ASP A 72 10.04 5.89 23.40
CA ASP A 72 9.26 5.65 22.18
C ASP A 72 9.25 6.90 21.30
N LYS A 73 10.04 6.86 20.22
CA LYS A 73 10.23 7.97 19.26
C LYS A 73 9.06 8.14 18.26
N MET A 74 8.15 7.16 18.20
CA MET A 74 6.98 7.14 17.30
C MET A 74 5.73 7.77 17.92
N SER A 75 5.78 8.17 19.19
CA SER A 75 4.63 8.77 19.88
C SER A 75 4.39 10.25 19.53
N ASP A 76 3.12 10.65 19.42
CA ASP A 76 2.71 12.05 19.26
C ASP A 76 2.96 12.84 20.56
N THR A 77 4.20 13.30 20.71
CA THR A 77 4.68 14.04 21.89
C THR A 77 3.82 15.28 22.16
N SER A 78 3.34 15.96 21.12
CA SER A 78 2.46 17.14 21.25
C SER A 78 1.13 16.78 21.93
N ARG A 79 0.45 15.73 21.45
CA ARG A 79 -0.80 15.26 22.07
C ARG A 79 -0.61 14.75 23.50
N ILE A 80 0.54 14.15 23.81
CA ILE A 80 0.85 13.71 25.19
C ILE A 80 1.06 14.92 26.10
N VAL A 81 1.80 15.93 25.64
CA VAL A 81 1.99 17.20 26.34
C VAL A 81 0.66 17.92 26.57
N ASP A 82 -0.24 17.96 25.59
CA ASP A 82 -1.57 18.58 25.75
C ASP A 82 -2.43 17.87 26.80
N ARG A 83 -2.30 16.55 26.93
CA ARG A 83 -2.95 15.80 28.02
C ARG A 83 -2.33 16.12 29.39
N LEU A 84 -1.01 16.27 29.47
CA LEU A 84 -0.32 16.67 30.70
C LEU A 84 -0.68 18.12 31.11
N LEU A 85 -0.87 19.01 30.13
CA LEU A 85 -1.34 20.38 30.34
C LEU A 85 -2.75 20.39 30.94
N ARG A 86 -3.67 19.61 30.38
CA ARG A 86 -5.03 19.44 30.92
C ARG A 86 -5.03 18.89 32.36
N LYS A 87 -4.09 18.00 32.68
CA LYS A 87 -3.92 17.46 34.05
C LYS A 87 -3.21 18.44 35.00
N GLY A 88 -2.70 19.56 34.50
CA GLY A 88 -1.95 20.56 35.26
C GLY A 88 -0.57 20.09 35.73
N LEU A 89 -0.03 19.03 35.12
CA LEU A 89 1.25 18.43 35.50
C LEU A 89 2.44 19.12 34.81
N VAL A 90 2.18 19.78 33.68
CA VAL A 90 3.13 20.66 32.98
C VAL A 90 2.45 21.99 32.64
N ARG A 91 3.24 23.00 32.27
CA ARG A 91 2.77 24.30 31.77
C ARG A 91 3.63 24.76 30.59
N LYS A 92 3.04 25.61 29.74
CA LYS A 92 3.78 26.28 28.65
C LYS A 92 4.45 27.55 29.18
N THR A 93 5.69 27.81 28.76
CA THR A 93 6.40 29.08 28.99
C THR A 93 6.91 29.61 27.65
N PRO A 94 6.94 30.94 27.42
CA PRO A 94 7.55 31.51 26.23
C PRO A 94 9.01 31.06 26.13
N ASN A 95 9.45 30.65 24.95
CA ASN A 95 10.83 30.27 24.72
C ASN A 95 11.72 31.54 24.73
N GLY A 96 12.91 31.42 25.33
CA GLY A 96 13.83 32.54 25.57
C GLY A 96 14.53 33.08 24.31
N GLU A 97 14.58 32.28 23.23
CA GLU A 97 15.26 32.60 21.97
C GLU A 97 14.28 32.95 20.84
N ASP A 98 13.12 32.28 20.76
CA ASP A 98 12.03 32.64 19.85
C ASP A 98 10.68 32.67 20.57
N ARG A 99 10.12 33.87 20.74
CA ARG A 99 8.82 34.08 21.41
C ARG A 99 7.62 33.45 20.67
N ARG A 100 7.80 32.97 19.44
CA ARG A 100 6.79 32.21 18.67
C ARG A 100 6.76 30.72 19.06
N LEU A 101 7.78 30.25 19.77
CA LEU A 101 7.85 28.88 20.28
C LEU A 101 7.49 28.83 21.76
N VAL A 102 6.96 27.67 22.18
CA VAL A 102 6.56 27.43 23.57
C VAL A 102 7.36 26.26 24.13
N ASP A 103 8.01 26.50 25.26
CA ASP A 103 8.68 25.45 26.02
C ASP A 103 7.74 24.89 27.07
N ILE A 104 7.99 23.64 27.44
CA ILE A 104 7.23 22.91 28.44
C ILE A 104 8.05 22.85 29.72
N VAL A 105 7.39 23.16 30.84
CA VAL A 105 7.99 23.11 32.18
C VAL A 105 7.10 22.26 33.08
N ILE A 106 7.72 21.37 33.85
CA ILE A 106 7.01 20.59 34.87
C ILE A 106 6.52 21.51 36.01
N THR A 107 5.26 21.35 36.43
CA THR A 107 4.68 22.14 37.53
C THR A 107 5.08 21.57 38.89
N ALA A 108 4.82 22.33 39.97
CA ALA A 108 4.95 21.79 41.33
C ALA A 108 4.05 20.56 41.56
N LYS A 109 2.87 20.54 40.93
CA LYS A 109 1.96 19.37 40.94
C LYS A 109 2.58 18.16 40.24
N GLY A 110 3.21 18.37 39.07
CA GLY A 110 3.94 17.34 38.35
C GLY A 110 5.12 16.78 39.15
N ARG A 111 5.90 17.65 39.81
CA ARG A 111 7.01 17.23 40.68
C ARG A 111 6.54 16.41 41.88
N LYS A 112 5.51 16.87 42.61
CA LYS A 112 4.92 16.13 43.72
C LYS A 112 4.32 14.78 43.30
N LEU A 113 3.80 14.67 42.06
CA LEU A 113 3.34 13.39 41.54
C LEU A 113 4.52 12.44 41.34
N LEU A 114 5.63 12.92 40.76
CA LEU A 114 6.83 12.10 40.61
C LEU A 114 7.43 11.69 41.96
N GLU A 115 7.51 12.59 42.95
CA GLU A 115 7.99 12.27 44.31
C GLU A 115 7.18 11.13 44.97
N LYS A 116 5.89 11.01 44.65
CA LYS A 116 5.05 9.91 45.13
C LYS A 116 5.29 8.59 44.39
N ILE A 117 5.74 8.67 43.13
CA ILE A 117 6.00 7.52 42.26
C ILE A 117 7.44 7.00 42.47
N ASP A 118 8.40 7.86 42.84
CA ASP A 118 9.82 7.51 42.99
C ASP A 118 10.05 6.27 43.90
N PRO A 119 9.40 6.11 45.07
CA PRO A 119 9.56 4.91 45.90
C PRO A 119 9.06 3.63 45.23
N PHE A 120 8.10 3.74 44.31
CA PHE A 120 7.59 2.62 43.50
C PHE A 120 8.54 2.32 42.33
N GLU A 121 9.24 3.32 41.79
CA GLU A 121 10.29 3.14 40.79
C GLU A 121 11.49 2.38 41.37
N GLU A 122 11.97 2.74 42.56
CA GLU A 122 13.02 2.00 43.28
C GLU A 122 12.60 0.54 43.57
N ASN A 123 11.29 0.29 43.67
CA ASN A 123 10.72 -1.05 43.79
C ASN A 123 10.51 -1.75 42.44
N SER A 124 10.53 -1.02 41.31
CA SER A 124 10.40 -1.56 39.95
C SER A 124 11.67 -2.24 39.46
N ASP A 125 12.84 -1.84 39.99
CA ASP A 125 14.10 -2.57 39.79
C ASP A 125 14.03 -4.00 40.35
N LYS A 126 13.08 -4.28 41.26
CA LYS A 126 12.78 -5.64 41.72
C LYS A 126 12.12 -6.54 40.67
N ILE A 127 11.62 -5.98 39.57
CA ILE A 127 11.17 -6.79 38.43
C ILE A 127 12.37 -7.53 37.80
N MET A 128 13.57 -6.96 37.94
CA MET A 128 14.82 -7.50 37.39
C MET A 128 15.64 -8.32 38.40
N THR A 129 15.21 -8.47 39.67
CA THR A 129 15.99 -9.18 40.71
C THR A 129 16.13 -10.69 40.48
N ASN A 130 15.43 -11.23 39.48
CA ASN A 130 15.66 -12.60 39.01
C ASN A 130 16.98 -12.75 38.23
N LEU A 131 17.66 -11.64 37.93
CA LEU A 131 19.02 -11.62 37.38
C LEU A 131 19.99 -11.16 38.48
N THR A 132 21.12 -11.85 38.60
CA THR A 132 22.27 -11.34 39.36
C THR A 132 22.85 -10.10 38.68
N GLU A 133 23.64 -9.32 39.41
CA GLU A 133 24.25 -8.09 38.87
C GLU A 133 25.13 -8.36 37.63
N GLU A 134 25.87 -9.48 37.62
CA GLU A 134 26.68 -9.91 36.47
C GLU A 134 25.83 -10.39 35.28
N GLU A 135 24.69 -11.04 35.51
CA GLU A 135 23.76 -11.43 34.44
C GLU A 135 23.06 -10.21 33.83
N ALA A 136 22.66 -9.24 34.65
CA ALA A 136 22.10 -7.98 34.19
C ALA A 136 23.12 -7.19 33.35
N LYS A 137 24.38 -7.14 33.79
CA LYS A 137 25.48 -6.52 33.04
C LYS A 137 25.72 -7.23 31.70
N THR A 138 25.67 -8.56 31.69
CA THR A 138 25.79 -9.36 30.46
C THR A 138 24.63 -9.07 29.50
N LEU A 139 23.39 -9.06 30.00
CA LEU A 139 22.20 -8.75 29.21
C LEU A 139 22.27 -7.34 28.59
N ASN A 140 22.69 -6.34 29.37
CA ASN A 140 22.89 -4.98 28.88
C ASN A 140 23.89 -4.95 27.71
N GLY A 141 25.05 -5.62 27.87
CA GLY A 141 26.04 -5.72 26.80
C GLY A 141 25.54 -6.42 25.53
N LEU A 142 24.73 -7.48 25.68
CA LEU A 142 24.12 -8.19 24.54
C LEU A 142 23.09 -7.33 23.81
N LEU A 143 22.25 -6.61 24.55
CA LEU A 143 21.26 -5.69 23.98
C LEU A 143 21.92 -4.49 23.29
N ASP A 144 23.01 -3.96 23.85
CA ASP A 144 23.80 -2.92 23.20
C ASP A 144 24.48 -3.41 21.93
N LYS A 145 25.06 -4.62 21.95
CA LYS A 145 25.62 -5.25 20.76
C LYS A 145 24.57 -5.46 19.67
N LEU A 146 23.35 -5.86 20.05
CA LEU A 146 22.23 -6.00 19.13
C LEU A 146 21.84 -4.66 18.48
N ARG A 147 21.87 -3.54 19.23
CA ARG A 147 21.53 -2.20 18.74
C ARG A 147 22.64 -1.53 17.94
N ASN A 148 23.90 -1.80 18.26
CA ASN A 148 25.08 -1.15 17.66
C ASN A 148 25.64 -1.87 16.43
N THR A 149 24.89 -2.80 15.83
CA THR A 149 25.31 -3.42 14.56
C THR A 149 25.04 -2.43 13.43
N ALA A 150 25.95 -1.47 13.25
CA ALA A 150 26.08 -0.70 12.04
C ALA A 150 26.44 -1.65 10.88
N CYS A 151 25.70 -1.52 9.77
CA CYS A 151 26.11 -1.85 8.40
C CYS A 151 27.36 -2.75 8.27
N LEU A 152 27.16 -4.07 8.19
CA LEU A 152 28.16 -4.95 7.59
C LEU A 152 27.49 -6.00 6.71
N VAL A 153 27.56 -5.73 5.42
CA VAL A 153 27.64 -6.73 4.35
C VAL A 153 28.82 -7.65 4.66
N LEU A 154 28.62 -8.97 4.77
CA LEU A 154 29.49 -10.05 4.24
C LEU A 154 29.14 -11.47 4.75
N PHE A 155 28.95 -12.34 3.77
CA PHE A 155 29.05 -13.80 3.64
C PHE A 155 30.01 -14.59 4.58
N VAL A 156 29.64 -15.83 4.95
CA VAL A 156 30.23 -17.15 4.56
C VAL A 156 29.99 -18.27 5.60
N ALA A 157 29.32 -19.34 5.13
CA ALA A 157 29.41 -20.81 5.32
C ALA A 157 29.99 -21.49 6.59
N ALA A 158 29.31 -22.59 6.97
CA ALA A 158 29.80 -23.96 7.27
C ALA A 158 28.76 -24.67 8.19
N THR A 159 28.39 -25.96 8.13
CA THR A 159 28.70 -27.15 7.32
C THR A 159 27.66 -28.22 7.73
N ALA A 160 27.24 -29.06 6.78
CA ALA A 160 26.36 -30.21 7.01
C ALA A 160 27.04 -31.34 7.81
N LEU A 161 26.24 -32.05 8.61
CA LEU A 161 26.54 -33.42 9.05
C LEU A 161 25.23 -34.23 9.01
N CYS A 162 25.13 -35.08 7.99
CA CYS A 162 24.07 -36.07 7.79
C CYS A 162 24.16 -37.18 8.86
N ILE A 163 23.00 -37.61 9.36
CA ILE A 163 22.77 -38.97 9.87
C ILE A 163 21.43 -39.46 9.29
N PRO A 164 21.34 -40.66 8.69
CA PRO A 164 20.11 -41.19 8.09
C PRO A 164 19.30 -41.97 9.13
N MET A 165 17.97 -41.84 9.13
CA MET A 165 17.04 -42.75 9.80
C MET A 165 15.66 -42.76 9.11
N PRO A 166 14.87 -43.84 9.27
CA PRO A 166 14.36 -44.62 8.14
C PRO A 166 12.91 -44.30 7.72
N SER A 167 12.59 -44.83 6.55
CA SER A 167 11.25 -44.93 5.96
C SER A 167 10.18 -45.39 6.97
N VAL A 168 9.14 -44.57 7.12
CA VAL A 168 7.82 -45.05 7.54
C VAL A 168 6.85 -44.68 6.42
N ALA A 169 6.45 -45.69 5.66
CA ALA A 169 5.30 -45.61 4.79
C ALA A 169 4.05 -45.47 5.66
N GLN A 170 3.35 -44.34 5.55
CA GLN A 170 1.99 -44.21 6.06
C GLN A 170 1.15 -43.33 5.12
N THR A 171 0.33 -44.03 4.35
CA THR A 171 -1.01 -43.64 3.87
C THR A 171 -1.23 -42.17 3.50
N ALA A 172 -1.15 -41.91 2.20
CA ALA A 172 -1.69 -40.73 1.55
C ALA A 172 -3.21 -40.63 1.75
N ALA A 173 -3.66 -39.55 2.38
CA ALA A 173 -4.93 -38.88 2.07
C ALA A 173 -4.91 -37.45 2.65
N ALA A 174 -5.04 -36.48 1.75
CA ALA A 174 -5.25 -35.04 1.99
C ALA A 174 -4.10 -34.25 2.64
N ALA A 175 -2.94 -34.23 1.99
CA ALA A 175 -2.09 -33.03 2.01
C ALA A 175 -2.77 -31.97 1.14
N GLY A 176 -3.33 -30.93 1.75
CA GLY A 176 -3.76 -29.74 1.02
C GLY A 176 -2.56 -29.19 0.26
N ALA A 177 -2.65 -29.18 -1.07
CA ALA A 177 -1.64 -28.56 -1.92
C ALA A 177 -1.43 -27.12 -1.43
N VAL A 178 -0.19 -26.77 -1.08
CA VAL A 178 0.22 -25.37 -1.02
C VAL A 178 -0.03 -24.86 -2.44
N ALA A 179 -1.08 -24.06 -2.63
CA ALA A 179 -1.41 -23.52 -3.93
C ALA A 179 -0.17 -22.79 -4.47
N GLN A 180 0.34 -23.25 -5.60
CA GLN A 180 1.49 -22.66 -6.28
C GLN A 180 1.24 -21.15 -6.41
N SER A 181 2.19 -20.30 -5.96
CA SER A 181 2.09 -18.85 -6.18
C SER A 181 1.87 -18.58 -7.68
N PRO A 182 0.79 -17.87 -8.06
CA PRO A 182 0.43 -17.69 -9.46
C PRO A 182 1.49 -16.85 -10.17
N LYS A 183 1.83 -17.23 -11.41
CA LYS A 183 2.74 -16.46 -12.27
C LYS A 183 2.20 -15.07 -12.60
N TYR A 184 0.88 -14.96 -12.76
CA TYR A 184 0.17 -13.71 -13.04
C TYR A 184 -0.80 -13.38 -11.91
N GLU A 185 -0.63 -12.22 -11.29
CA GLU A 185 -1.53 -11.71 -10.26
C GLU A 185 -1.28 -10.21 -10.04
N PHE A 186 -2.33 -9.39 -10.06
CA PHE A 186 -2.25 -7.99 -9.67
C PHE A 186 -2.27 -7.86 -8.14
N ARG A 187 -1.26 -7.20 -7.57
CA ARG A 187 -1.09 -7.07 -6.12
C ARG A 187 -0.76 -5.63 -5.80
N ALA A 188 -1.74 -4.87 -5.31
CA ALA A 188 -1.58 -3.43 -5.13
C ALA A 188 -2.09 -2.92 -3.79
N ALA A 189 -1.63 -1.73 -3.38
CA ALA A 189 -2.20 -1.00 -2.25
C ALA A 189 -2.65 0.39 -2.70
N TRP A 190 -3.79 0.85 -2.16
CA TRP A 190 -4.16 2.26 -2.25
C TRP A 190 -3.31 3.09 -1.30
N VAL A 191 -2.81 4.22 -1.82
CA VAL A 191 -2.10 5.26 -1.08
C VAL A 191 -2.94 6.53 -1.15
N ALA A 192 -3.78 6.72 -0.14
CA ALA A 192 -4.68 7.86 0.00
C ALA A 192 -3.95 9.09 0.53
N SER A 193 -4.15 10.22 -0.14
CA SER A 193 -3.53 11.50 0.20
C SER A 193 -4.51 12.46 0.86
N VAL A 194 -5.81 12.29 0.61
CA VAL A 194 -6.90 12.94 1.33
C VAL A 194 -6.73 12.71 2.83
N ASP A 195 -6.90 13.77 3.61
CA ASP A 195 -6.67 13.82 5.06
C ASP A 195 -5.30 13.29 5.53
N ASN A 196 -4.32 13.15 4.63
CA ASN A 196 -3.03 12.53 4.93
C ASN A 196 -3.17 11.11 5.50
N ILE A 197 -4.13 10.31 4.99
CA ILE A 197 -4.39 8.93 5.45
C ILE A 197 -3.12 8.07 5.36
N ASP A 198 -2.49 8.02 4.18
CA ASP A 198 -1.30 7.20 3.94
C ASP A 198 -0.06 8.04 3.66
N TRP A 199 -0.16 8.99 2.72
CA TRP A 199 0.99 9.81 2.33
C TRP A 199 0.60 11.19 1.76
N PRO A 200 1.35 12.26 2.07
CA PRO A 200 2.36 12.33 3.13
C PRO A 200 1.73 12.17 4.52
N SER A 201 2.49 11.76 5.54
CA SER A 201 1.95 11.44 6.88
C SER A 201 1.28 12.64 7.58
N LYS A 202 1.58 13.86 7.13
CA LYS A 202 0.91 15.10 7.52
C LYS A 202 1.20 16.22 6.53
N LYS A 203 0.36 17.26 6.57
CA LYS A 203 0.58 18.52 5.84
C LYS A 203 1.90 19.20 6.24
N GLY A 204 2.57 19.81 5.28
CA GLY A 204 3.72 20.69 5.53
C GLY A 204 5.01 19.97 5.91
N LEU A 205 5.15 18.68 5.58
CA LEU A 205 6.42 17.98 5.73
C LEU A 205 7.51 18.60 4.84
N PRO A 206 8.77 18.65 5.29
CA PRO A 206 9.90 18.93 4.40
C PRO A 206 9.91 17.97 3.22
N VAL A 207 10.29 18.46 2.05
CA VAL A 207 10.30 17.69 0.80
C VAL A 207 11.10 16.40 0.91
N ASP A 208 12.27 16.44 1.56
CA ASP A 208 13.08 15.24 1.78
C ASP A 208 12.35 14.21 2.66
N SER A 209 11.56 14.65 3.65
CA SER A 209 10.73 13.74 4.45
C SER A 209 9.60 13.14 3.64
N GLN A 210 8.96 13.92 2.76
CA GLN A 210 7.93 13.39 1.85
C GLN A 210 8.52 12.30 0.94
N LYS A 211 9.69 12.54 0.36
CA LYS A 211 10.42 11.57 -0.48
C LYS A 211 10.77 10.30 0.28
N VAL A 212 11.37 10.44 1.48
CA VAL A 212 11.75 9.31 2.34
C VAL A 212 10.52 8.49 2.79
N GLU A 213 9.41 9.15 3.14
CA GLU A 213 8.19 8.45 3.51
C GLU A 213 7.64 7.63 2.35
N PHE A 214 7.64 8.19 1.13
CA PHE A 214 7.14 7.50 -0.05
C PHE A 214 8.02 6.31 -0.44
N THR A 215 9.35 6.47 -0.44
CA THR A 215 10.26 5.35 -0.76
C THR A 215 10.16 4.23 0.26
N ARG A 216 10.07 4.56 1.57
CA ARG A 216 9.84 3.57 2.63
C ARG A 216 8.54 2.79 2.41
N LEU A 217 7.48 3.49 2.00
CA LEU A 217 6.18 2.89 1.69
C LEU A 217 6.31 1.91 0.51
N LEU A 218 7.00 2.29 -0.56
CA LEU A 218 7.24 1.38 -1.70
C LEU A 218 8.11 0.17 -1.31
N ASP A 219 9.16 0.38 -0.51
CA ASP A 219 10.03 -0.70 -0.04
C ASP A 219 9.26 -1.71 0.83
N MET A 220 8.34 -1.22 1.67
CA MET A 220 7.43 -2.06 2.44
C MET A 220 6.53 -2.89 1.53
N HIS A 221 5.82 -2.26 0.59
CA HIS A 221 4.91 -2.98 -0.32
C HIS A 221 5.65 -3.98 -1.20
N LYS A 222 6.84 -3.64 -1.70
CA LYS A 222 7.68 -4.57 -2.45
C LYS A 222 8.07 -5.78 -1.60
N ARG A 223 8.47 -5.56 -0.33
CA ARG A 223 8.77 -6.65 0.60
C ARG A 223 7.55 -7.53 0.86
N ASP A 224 6.37 -6.94 0.97
CA ASP A 224 5.10 -7.65 1.16
C ASP A 224 4.57 -8.33 -0.14
N GLY A 225 5.32 -8.23 -1.24
CA GLY A 225 5.08 -8.95 -2.49
C GLY A 225 4.13 -8.26 -3.47
N LEU A 226 3.84 -6.97 -3.25
CA LEU A 226 3.01 -6.15 -4.15
C LEU A 226 3.81 -5.72 -5.39
N ASN A 227 3.14 -5.61 -6.53
CA ASN A 227 3.70 -5.27 -7.83
C ASN A 227 3.08 -4.00 -8.46
N ALA A 228 2.22 -3.29 -7.73
CA ALA A 228 1.68 -1.99 -8.13
C ALA A 228 1.29 -1.13 -6.92
N VAL A 229 1.19 0.19 -7.14
CA VAL A 229 0.60 1.14 -6.18
C VAL A 229 -0.45 2.02 -6.85
N VAL A 230 -1.54 2.29 -6.13
CA VAL A 230 -2.63 3.14 -6.60
C VAL A 230 -2.66 4.41 -5.76
N VAL A 231 -2.08 5.50 -6.28
CA VAL A 231 -1.73 6.68 -5.48
C VAL A 231 -2.65 7.85 -5.79
N GLN A 232 -3.26 8.43 -4.75
CA GLN A 232 -4.19 9.54 -4.91
C GLN A 232 -3.48 10.85 -5.23
N ILE A 233 -3.55 11.27 -6.49
CA ILE A 233 -2.85 12.45 -7.02
C ILE A 233 -3.79 13.65 -7.25
N ARG A 234 -5.11 13.38 -7.28
CA ARG A 234 -6.18 14.40 -7.36
C ARG A 234 -7.31 14.10 -6.36
N PRO A 235 -7.16 14.42 -5.06
CA PRO A 235 -8.17 14.13 -4.04
C PRO A 235 -9.40 15.05 -4.02
N ALA A 236 -9.27 16.35 -4.34
CA ALA A 236 -10.39 17.29 -4.29
C ALA A 236 -10.20 18.52 -5.23
N ALA A 237 -10.22 18.29 -6.54
CA ALA A 237 -9.97 19.32 -7.57
C ALA A 237 -8.67 20.12 -7.36
N ASP A 238 -7.66 19.41 -6.87
CA ASP A 238 -6.33 19.89 -6.57
C ASP A 238 -5.29 18.85 -6.98
N ALA A 239 -4.02 19.25 -7.05
CA ALA A 239 -2.99 18.46 -7.70
C ALA A 239 -1.79 18.18 -6.77
N PHE A 240 -1.33 16.92 -6.78
CA PHE A 240 -0.03 16.50 -6.27
C PHE A 240 1.09 16.64 -7.32
N PHE A 241 0.90 17.57 -8.26
CA PHE A 241 1.77 17.81 -9.41
C PHE A 241 1.56 19.26 -9.89
N PRO A 242 2.51 19.86 -10.65
CA PRO A 242 2.32 21.16 -11.27
C PRO A 242 1.24 21.06 -12.34
N SER A 243 0.02 21.50 -12.00
CA SER A 243 -1.12 21.55 -12.91
C SER A 243 -1.37 22.98 -13.38
N PRO A 244 -1.64 23.21 -14.68
CA PRO A 244 -2.07 24.51 -15.18
C PRO A 244 -3.57 24.76 -14.96
N TYR A 245 -4.32 23.77 -14.45
CA TYR A 245 -5.78 23.83 -14.31
C TYR A 245 -6.23 23.87 -12.86
N GLU A 246 -5.54 23.14 -11.99
CA GLU A 246 -5.94 22.94 -10.59
C GLU A 246 -4.79 23.31 -9.65
N PRO A 247 -5.08 23.94 -8.50
CA PRO A 247 -4.03 24.38 -7.60
C PRO A 247 -3.35 23.20 -6.91
N TRP A 248 -2.14 23.45 -6.38
CA TRP A 248 -1.45 22.50 -5.51
C TRP A 248 -2.33 22.06 -4.34
N SER A 249 -2.29 20.78 -4.02
CA SER A 249 -3.07 20.19 -2.94
C SER A 249 -2.71 20.76 -1.56
N GLU A 250 -3.73 21.03 -0.75
CA GLU A 250 -3.53 21.44 0.65
C GLU A 250 -2.86 20.37 1.49
N TRP A 251 -2.95 19.10 1.09
CA TRP A 251 -2.38 17.97 1.84
C TRP A 251 -0.86 17.84 1.72
N LEU A 252 -0.24 18.54 0.77
CA LEU A 252 1.22 18.65 0.68
C LEU A 252 1.78 19.68 1.67
N THR A 253 1.24 20.90 1.68
CA THR A 253 1.88 22.04 2.34
C THR A 253 1.08 22.62 3.51
N GLY A 254 -0.21 22.27 3.63
CA GLY A 254 -1.14 22.92 4.55
C GLY A 254 -1.97 24.02 3.91
N VAL A 255 -1.59 24.50 2.73
CA VAL A 255 -2.23 25.62 2.03
C VAL A 255 -2.40 25.26 0.56
N GLN A 256 -3.65 25.26 0.08
CA GLN A 256 -3.94 24.96 -1.32
C GLN A 256 -3.36 26.06 -2.22
N GLY A 257 -2.83 25.67 -3.38
CA GLY A 257 -2.15 26.57 -4.32
C GLY A 257 -0.68 26.82 -4.03
N LEU A 258 -0.17 26.37 -2.87
CA LEU A 258 1.25 26.51 -2.53
C LEU A 258 2.04 25.27 -2.94
N ALA A 259 3.01 25.45 -3.83
CA ALA A 259 3.95 24.39 -4.23
C ALA A 259 4.85 23.94 -3.06
N PRO A 260 5.31 22.68 -3.04
CA PRO A 260 6.35 22.24 -2.09
C PRO A 260 7.63 23.08 -2.20
N SER A 261 8.34 23.24 -1.08
CA SER A 261 9.60 23.99 -1.01
C SER A 261 10.67 23.21 -0.22
N PRO A 262 11.88 22.98 -0.77
CA PRO A 262 12.32 23.28 -2.13
C PRO A 262 11.44 22.67 -3.22
N TYR A 263 11.33 23.31 -4.39
CA TYR A 263 10.46 22.82 -5.45
C TYR A 263 10.82 21.38 -5.86
N TYR A 264 9.80 20.55 -6.03
CA TYR A 264 9.87 19.31 -6.78
C TYR A 264 8.48 18.97 -7.34
N ASP A 265 8.45 18.13 -8.38
CA ASP A 265 7.22 17.51 -8.88
C ASP A 265 7.01 16.18 -8.14
N PRO A 266 6.02 16.07 -7.24
CA PRO A 266 5.78 14.84 -6.52
C PRO A 266 5.34 13.69 -7.42
N LEU A 267 4.56 13.93 -8.47
CA LEU A 267 4.05 12.88 -9.33
C LEU A 267 5.17 12.23 -10.16
N SER A 268 6.05 13.03 -10.76
CA SER A 268 7.24 12.50 -11.45
C SER A 268 8.09 11.63 -10.52
N PHE A 269 8.39 12.14 -9.32
CA PHE A 269 9.17 11.40 -8.32
C PHE A 269 8.49 10.08 -7.94
N MET A 270 7.18 10.09 -7.69
CA MET A 270 6.45 8.90 -7.27
C MET A 270 6.42 7.82 -8.36
N ILE A 271 6.25 8.20 -9.62
CA ILE A 271 6.29 7.29 -10.77
C ILE A 271 7.69 6.67 -10.90
N GLU A 272 8.74 7.49 -10.93
CA GLU A 272 10.12 7.03 -11.08
C GLU A 272 10.53 6.05 -9.97
N GLU A 273 10.18 6.34 -8.72
CA GLU A 273 10.51 5.47 -7.59
C GLU A 273 9.73 4.14 -7.60
N ALA A 274 8.49 4.14 -8.08
CA ALA A 274 7.69 2.92 -8.25
C ALA A 274 8.25 2.05 -9.37
N HIS A 275 8.53 2.65 -10.54
CA HIS A 275 9.13 1.96 -11.69
C HIS A 275 10.50 1.39 -11.37
N ARG A 276 11.37 2.13 -10.65
CA ARG A 276 12.68 1.62 -10.20
C ARG A 276 12.58 0.38 -9.32
N ARG A 277 11.43 0.16 -8.69
CA ARG A 277 11.14 -1.02 -7.87
C ARG A 277 10.45 -2.14 -8.64
N GLY A 278 10.09 -1.92 -9.90
CA GLY A 278 9.35 -2.87 -10.72
C GLY A 278 7.87 -2.91 -10.36
N MET A 279 7.33 -1.79 -9.86
CA MET A 279 5.92 -1.63 -9.52
C MET A 279 5.23 -0.77 -10.58
N GLU A 280 4.01 -1.14 -10.99
CA GLU A 280 3.18 -0.21 -11.78
C GLU A 280 2.67 0.95 -10.92
N PHE A 281 2.59 2.14 -11.51
CA PHE A 281 2.03 3.33 -10.89
C PHE A 281 0.67 3.67 -11.49
N HIS A 282 -0.38 3.56 -10.67
CA HIS A 282 -1.75 3.91 -11.06
C HIS A 282 -2.13 5.26 -10.43
N ALA A 283 -2.36 6.27 -11.27
CA ALA A 283 -2.74 7.62 -10.84
C ALA A 283 -4.22 7.66 -10.44
N TRP A 284 -4.48 7.76 -9.14
CA TRP A 284 -5.83 7.83 -8.59
C TRP A 284 -6.34 9.26 -8.49
N CYS A 285 -7.48 9.50 -9.13
CA CYS A 285 -8.20 10.77 -9.10
C CYS A 285 -9.62 10.58 -8.57
N ASN A 286 -10.06 11.48 -7.70
CA ASN A 286 -11.49 11.66 -7.45
C ASN A 286 -12.05 12.56 -8.57
N PRO A 287 -13.11 12.16 -9.30
CA PRO A 287 -13.58 12.93 -10.44
C PRO A 287 -14.32 14.22 -10.07
N TYR A 288 -15.16 14.20 -9.02
CA TYR A 288 -16.15 15.27 -8.80
C TYR A 288 -15.99 16.06 -7.51
N ARG A 289 -15.27 15.56 -6.50
CA ARG A 289 -15.04 16.31 -5.26
C ARG A 289 -14.17 17.54 -5.56
N ALA A 290 -14.62 18.71 -5.11
CA ALA A 290 -13.91 19.97 -5.34
C ALA A 290 -13.53 20.72 -4.05
N VAL A 291 -14.36 20.64 -3.00
CA VAL A 291 -13.98 21.14 -1.67
C VAL A 291 -14.50 20.16 -0.64
N LYS A 292 -13.59 19.43 0.02
CA LYS A 292 -13.94 18.37 0.97
C LYS A 292 -14.69 18.86 2.21
N SER A 293 -14.28 20.00 2.77
CA SER A 293 -14.93 20.55 3.97
C SER A 293 -15.09 22.05 3.87
N ILE A 294 -16.32 22.48 3.56
CA ILE A 294 -16.66 23.90 3.42
C ILE A 294 -16.37 24.63 4.75
N GLY A 295 -15.60 25.71 4.67
CA GLY A 295 -15.18 26.51 5.83
C GLY A 295 -13.99 25.96 6.62
N ARG A 296 -13.46 24.76 6.28
CA ARG A 296 -12.25 24.19 6.90
C ARG A 296 -11.12 23.93 5.91
N SER A 297 -11.44 23.46 4.72
CA SER A 297 -10.46 23.26 3.65
C SER A 297 -9.81 24.58 3.24
N SER A 298 -8.52 24.53 2.93
CA SER A 298 -7.83 25.64 2.27
C SER A 298 -8.30 25.73 0.83
N VAL A 299 -8.80 26.89 0.39
CA VAL A 299 -9.26 27.11 -0.99
C VAL A 299 -8.46 28.25 -1.61
N ALA A 300 -7.72 27.97 -2.68
CA ALA A 300 -6.88 28.95 -3.37
C ALA A 300 -7.72 30.05 -4.06
N ALA A 301 -7.12 31.21 -4.32
CA ALA A 301 -7.82 32.36 -4.92
C ALA A 301 -8.25 32.13 -6.37
N ASP A 302 -7.43 31.37 -7.09
CA ASP A 302 -7.60 30.90 -8.45
C ASP A 302 -8.27 29.52 -8.52
N HIS A 303 -8.79 28.97 -7.42
CA HIS A 303 -9.47 27.68 -7.46
C HIS A 303 -10.69 27.71 -8.40
N ILE A 304 -10.92 26.63 -9.14
CA ILE A 304 -11.97 26.52 -10.17
C ILE A 304 -13.38 26.84 -9.62
N THR A 305 -13.63 26.56 -8.35
CA THR A 305 -14.89 26.89 -7.66
C THR A 305 -15.15 28.38 -7.49
N ARG A 306 -14.11 29.21 -7.56
CA ARG A 306 -14.22 30.68 -7.56
C ARG A 306 -14.36 31.25 -8.97
N GLN A 307 -13.75 30.59 -9.96
CA GLN A 307 -13.80 31.00 -11.36
C GLN A 307 -15.16 30.66 -12.00
N HIS A 308 -15.68 29.46 -11.71
CA HIS A 308 -16.93 28.94 -12.27
C HIS A 308 -17.87 28.44 -11.17
N PRO A 309 -18.40 29.31 -10.30
CA PRO A 309 -19.25 28.90 -9.18
C PRO A 309 -20.54 28.17 -9.63
N ASP A 310 -20.99 28.40 -10.86
CA ASP A 310 -22.15 27.76 -11.49
C ASP A 310 -21.92 26.29 -11.88
N TRP A 311 -20.68 25.82 -11.86
CA TRP A 311 -20.32 24.42 -12.13
C TRP A 311 -20.46 23.50 -10.92
N PHE A 312 -20.75 24.07 -9.73
CA PHE A 312 -20.65 23.34 -8.48
C PHE A 312 -21.97 23.25 -7.73
N VAL A 313 -22.18 22.08 -7.12
CA VAL A 313 -23.32 21.78 -6.29
C VAL A 313 -22.84 21.54 -4.86
N ARG A 314 -23.39 22.30 -3.92
CA ARG A 314 -23.18 22.06 -2.50
C ARG A 314 -24.06 20.91 -2.05
N PHE A 315 -23.44 19.87 -1.51
CA PHE A 315 -24.15 18.77 -0.88
C PHE A 315 -23.54 18.54 0.50
N GLU A 316 -24.36 18.79 1.53
CA GLU A 316 -23.93 18.84 2.93
C GLU A 316 -22.75 19.82 3.16
N ASN A 317 -21.62 19.30 3.65
CA ASN A 317 -20.41 20.06 3.94
C ASN A 317 -19.36 19.98 2.82
N THR A 318 -19.72 19.44 1.65
CA THR A 318 -18.81 19.21 0.53
C THR A 318 -19.32 19.94 -0.71
N LEU A 319 -18.39 20.42 -1.52
CA LEU A 319 -18.69 21.00 -2.83
C LEU A 319 -18.26 20.02 -3.93
N TYR A 320 -19.16 19.74 -4.85
CA TYR A 320 -18.95 18.81 -5.96
C TYR A 320 -19.10 19.53 -7.28
N PHE A 321 -18.30 19.14 -8.27
CA PHE A 321 -18.63 19.35 -9.67
C PHE A 321 -20.02 18.78 -9.97
N ASP A 322 -20.83 19.49 -10.74
CA ASP A 322 -22.12 19.00 -11.23
C ASP A 322 -21.88 18.07 -12.44
N PRO A 323 -22.09 16.74 -12.35
CA PRO A 323 -21.84 15.85 -13.48
C PRO A 323 -22.78 16.13 -14.65
N GLY A 324 -23.93 16.78 -14.43
CA GLY A 324 -24.88 17.17 -15.47
C GLY A 324 -24.50 18.41 -16.28
N ASN A 325 -23.52 19.18 -15.81
CA ASN A 325 -23.02 20.37 -16.49
C ASN A 325 -22.01 19.95 -17.58
N LYS A 326 -22.22 20.38 -18.84
CA LYS A 326 -21.43 19.89 -19.98
C LYS A 326 -20.01 20.47 -20.01
N GLU A 327 -19.84 21.70 -19.55
CA GLU A 327 -18.54 22.33 -19.38
C GLU A 327 -17.72 21.62 -18.30
N VAL A 328 -18.36 21.15 -17.22
CA VAL A 328 -17.73 20.29 -16.22
C VAL A 328 -17.24 18.97 -16.81
N GLN A 329 -18.06 18.29 -17.62
CA GLN A 329 -17.65 17.04 -18.27
C GLN A 329 -16.40 17.24 -19.14
N GLN A 330 -16.34 18.35 -19.89
CA GLN A 330 -15.17 18.73 -20.68
C GLN A 330 -13.97 19.08 -19.80
N TYR A 331 -14.16 19.84 -18.73
CA TYR A 331 -13.10 20.25 -17.82
C TYR A 331 -12.44 19.07 -17.13
N VAL A 332 -13.23 18.16 -16.54
CA VAL A 332 -12.69 16.95 -15.89
C VAL A 332 -11.91 16.11 -16.90
N THR A 333 -12.46 15.90 -18.10
CA THR A 333 -11.76 15.19 -19.18
C THR A 333 -10.44 15.87 -19.57
N LYS A 334 -10.41 17.20 -19.60
CA LYS A 334 -9.20 17.99 -19.91
C LYS A 334 -8.10 17.81 -18.87
N VAL A 335 -8.44 17.84 -17.58
CA VAL A 335 -7.49 17.62 -16.48
C VAL A 335 -6.89 16.21 -16.58
N ILE A 336 -7.73 15.20 -16.81
CA ILE A 336 -7.28 13.83 -16.97
C ILE A 336 -6.37 13.66 -18.19
N ARG A 337 -6.74 14.24 -19.34
CA ARG A 337 -5.94 14.22 -20.55
C ARG A 337 -4.54 14.79 -20.31
N ASP A 338 -4.43 15.89 -19.58
CA ASP A 338 -3.14 16.52 -19.24
C ASP A 338 -2.25 15.60 -18.39
N ILE A 339 -2.83 14.92 -17.40
CA ILE A 339 -2.09 13.95 -16.57
C ILE A 339 -1.53 12.83 -17.45
N VAL A 340 -2.39 12.21 -18.27
CA VAL A 340 -1.99 11.10 -19.15
C VAL A 340 -0.94 11.57 -20.15
N HIS A 341 -1.11 12.76 -20.74
CA HIS A 341 -0.17 13.33 -21.69
C HIS A 341 1.24 13.48 -21.09
N ARG A 342 1.34 14.13 -19.91
CA ARG A 342 2.63 14.55 -19.34
C ARG A 342 3.37 13.51 -18.53
N TYR A 343 2.66 12.59 -17.87
CA TYR A 343 3.26 11.67 -16.90
C TYR A 343 3.27 10.24 -17.39
N ASP A 344 4.32 9.50 -17.06
CA ASP A 344 4.48 8.10 -17.47
C ASP A 344 3.70 7.12 -16.56
N ILE A 345 2.40 7.36 -16.41
CA ILE A 345 1.52 6.52 -15.60
C ILE A 345 1.16 5.22 -16.34
N ASP A 346 1.05 4.12 -15.61
CA ASP A 346 0.64 2.83 -16.19
C ASP A 346 -0.87 2.71 -16.29
N ALA A 347 -1.58 3.36 -15.38
CA ALA A 347 -3.02 3.46 -15.40
C ALA A 347 -3.53 4.76 -14.81
N LEU A 348 -4.70 5.19 -15.28
CA LEU A 348 -5.59 6.06 -14.53
C LEU A 348 -6.56 5.23 -13.69
N HIS A 349 -6.80 5.65 -12.46
CA HIS A 349 -7.72 5.00 -11.54
C HIS A 349 -8.74 5.98 -10.96
N PHE A 350 -10.03 5.63 -11.00
CA PHE A 350 -11.05 6.28 -10.17
C PHE A 350 -11.49 5.34 -9.05
N ASP A 351 -11.88 5.92 -7.91
CA ASP A 351 -12.52 5.23 -6.80
C ASP A 351 -14.04 5.24 -6.96
N ASP A 352 -14.76 5.25 -5.83
CA ASP A 352 -16.20 5.07 -5.70
C ASP A 352 -17.02 6.37 -5.71
N TYR A 353 -16.38 7.55 -5.79
CA TYR A 353 -17.10 8.82 -5.65
C TYR A 353 -17.65 9.33 -6.99
N PHE A 354 -18.88 8.92 -7.31
CA PHE A 354 -19.69 9.50 -8.38
C PHE A 354 -20.64 10.57 -7.84
N TYR A 355 -21.95 10.36 -7.89
CA TYR A 355 -22.87 11.22 -7.13
C TYR A 355 -22.77 10.89 -5.64
N PRO A 356 -22.80 11.90 -4.76
CA PRO A 356 -22.79 11.65 -3.32
C PRO A 356 -24.14 11.07 -2.87
N TYR A 357 -24.08 10.30 -1.80
CA TYR A 357 -25.24 9.72 -1.14
C TYR A 357 -25.20 10.08 0.35
N ASP A 358 -26.36 10.32 0.96
CA ASP A 358 -26.43 10.47 2.41
C ASP A 358 -26.50 9.09 3.06
N ILE A 359 -25.64 8.86 4.06
CA ILE A 359 -25.77 7.71 4.95
C ILE A 359 -26.87 8.04 5.97
N VAL A 360 -28.08 7.54 5.73
CA VAL A 360 -29.14 7.57 6.76
C VAL A 360 -29.05 6.27 7.56
N GLU A 361 -28.55 6.36 8.80
CA GLU A 361 -28.65 5.24 9.75
C GLU A 361 -30.11 4.79 9.85
N GLY A 362 -30.38 3.50 9.61
CA GLY A 362 -31.73 2.93 9.64
C GLY A 362 -32.51 2.94 8.32
N GLY A 363 -31.89 3.26 7.19
CA GLY A 363 -32.49 3.04 5.86
C GLY A 363 -33.51 4.10 5.42
N GLY A 364 -33.45 5.31 5.97
CA GLY A 364 -34.25 6.44 5.49
C GLY A 364 -33.76 6.97 4.13
N LYS A 365 -34.59 7.76 3.45
CA LYS A 365 -34.18 8.46 2.23
C LYS A 365 -33.21 9.59 2.58
N GLY A 366 -31.98 9.49 2.07
CA GLY A 366 -31.03 10.57 2.03
C GLY A 366 -31.57 11.83 1.34
N LYS A 367 -30.91 12.97 1.56
CA LYS A 367 -31.18 14.18 0.78
C LYS A 367 -30.85 13.93 -0.68
N ASP A 368 -31.73 14.43 -1.55
CA ASP A 368 -31.47 14.39 -2.98
C ASP A 368 -30.38 15.40 -3.36
N PHE A 369 -29.52 15.03 -4.31
CA PHE A 369 -28.50 15.92 -4.83
C PHE A 369 -29.15 17.13 -5.54
N PRO A 370 -28.81 18.39 -5.20
CA PRO A 370 -29.57 19.56 -5.63
C PRO A 370 -29.21 20.05 -7.04
N ASP A 371 -29.35 19.18 -8.03
CA ASP A 371 -29.09 19.40 -9.46
C ASP A 371 -30.36 19.71 -10.29
N ASN A 372 -31.46 20.09 -9.64
CA ASN A 372 -32.76 20.34 -10.31
C ASN A 372 -32.67 21.39 -11.42
N LYS A 373 -31.82 22.41 -11.26
CA LYS A 373 -31.59 23.45 -12.27
C LYS A 373 -30.97 22.85 -13.53
N THR A 374 -29.93 22.05 -13.37
CA THR A 374 -29.20 21.39 -14.46
C THR A 374 -30.07 20.32 -15.13
N TYR A 375 -30.84 19.57 -14.35
CA TYR A 375 -31.83 18.61 -14.86
C TYR A 375 -32.93 19.30 -15.70
N ALA A 376 -33.43 20.47 -15.29
CA ALA A 376 -34.43 21.19 -16.07
C ALA A 376 -33.90 21.63 -17.45
N LEU A 377 -32.60 21.89 -17.57
CA LEU A 377 -31.95 22.29 -18.83
C LEU A 377 -31.61 21.09 -19.72
N TYR A 378 -31.07 20.02 -19.13
CA TYR A 378 -30.43 18.92 -19.87
C TYR A 378 -31.09 17.55 -19.67
N GLY A 379 -32.19 17.48 -18.91
CA GLY A 379 -32.87 16.22 -18.58
C GLY A 379 -33.49 15.51 -19.77
N GLY A 380 -33.91 16.24 -20.80
CA GLY A 380 -34.33 15.68 -22.09
C GLY A 380 -35.48 14.67 -22.03
N GLY A 381 -36.32 14.71 -20.99
CA GLY A 381 -37.43 13.77 -20.78
C GLY A 381 -37.06 12.42 -20.14
N MET A 382 -35.76 12.18 -19.84
CA MET A 382 -35.33 11.01 -19.07
C MET A 382 -35.86 11.07 -17.64
N SER A 383 -35.95 9.93 -16.96
CA SER A 383 -36.09 9.95 -15.50
C SER A 383 -34.84 10.60 -14.88
N LYS A 384 -34.99 11.25 -13.71
CA LYS A 384 -33.86 11.92 -13.06
C LYS A 384 -32.69 10.96 -12.78
N GLY A 385 -32.98 9.72 -12.40
CA GLY A 385 -31.95 8.70 -12.18
C GLY A 385 -31.24 8.27 -13.46
N ASP A 386 -31.98 8.06 -14.56
CA ASP A 386 -31.38 7.72 -15.86
C ASP A 386 -30.54 8.87 -16.42
N TRP A 387 -31.00 10.11 -16.24
CA TRP A 387 -30.24 11.29 -16.62
C TRP A 387 -28.92 11.39 -15.84
N ARG A 388 -28.94 11.20 -14.52
CA ARG A 388 -27.71 11.18 -13.70
C ARG A 388 -26.74 10.10 -14.15
N ARG A 389 -27.23 8.88 -14.38
CA ARG A 389 -26.44 7.77 -14.95
C ARG A 389 -25.83 8.13 -16.29
N SER A 390 -26.63 8.65 -17.21
CA SER A 390 -26.17 9.08 -18.54
C SER A 390 -25.08 10.16 -18.48
N ASN A 391 -25.13 11.05 -17.49
CA ASN A 391 -24.08 12.03 -17.28
C ASN A 391 -22.77 11.41 -16.83
N VAL A 392 -22.80 10.47 -15.87
CA VAL A 392 -21.61 9.73 -15.46
C VAL A 392 -21.05 8.91 -16.62
N ASP A 393 -21.91 8.18 -17.33
CA ASP A 393 -21.55 7.40 -18.53
C ASP A 393 -20.82 8.25 -19.57
N SER A 394 -21.33 9.47 -19.81
CA SER A 394 -20.72 10.41 -20.76
C SER A 394 -19.31 10.80 -20.34
N VAL A 395 -19.09 11.11 -19.06
CA VAL A 395 -17.76 11.45 -18.52
C VAL A 395 -16.80 10.27 -18.63
N ILE A 396 -17.24 9.06 -18.25
CA ILE A 396 -16.42 7.85 -18.35
C ILE A 396 -16.03 7.55 -19.80
N LEU A 397 -16.96 7.66 -20.74
CA LEU A 397 -16.67 7.47 -22.17
C LEU A 397 -15.70 8.53 -22.70
N MET A 398 -15.90 9.80 -22.35
CA MET A 398 -15.00 10.89 -22.77
C MET A 398 -13.58 10.70 -22.26
N ILE A 399 -13.44 10.30 -20.99
CA ILE A 399 -12.14 10.03 -20.37
C ILE A 399 -11.49 8.79 -20.98
N SER A 400 -12.24 7.71 -21.16
CA SER A 400 -11.75 6.48 -21.80
C SER A 400 -11.14 6.78 -23.17
N ARG A 401 -11.86 7.54 -24.01
CA ARG A 401 -11.36 7.98 -25.32
C ARG A 401 -10.11 8.86 -25.20
N ALA A 402 -10.14 9.85 -24.31
CA ALA A 402 -9.00 10.75 -24.11
C ALA A 402 -7.72 10.00 -23.69
N ILE A 403 -7.83 9.03 -22.78
CA ILE A 403 -6.70 8.20 -22.35
C ILE A 403 -6.11 7.46 -23.56
N LYS A 404 -6.95 6.76 -24.34
CA LYS A 404 -6.48 5.96 -25.47
C LYS A 404 -5.93 6.80 -26.63
N GLU A 405 -6.45 8.01 -26.83
CA GLU A 405 -5.92 8.96 -27.80
C GLU A 405 -4.53 9.48 -27.42
N GLU A 406 -4.27 9.74 -26.13
CA GLU A 406 -2.95 10.21 -25.67
C GLU A 406 -1.93 9.08 -25.59
N LYS A 407 -2.31 7.98 -24.93
CA LYS A 407 -1.45 6.82 -24.64
C LYS A 407 -2.29 5.54 -24.73
N PRO A 408 -2.31 4.88 -25.91
CA PRO A 408 -3.11 3.66 -26.12
C PRO A 408 -2.86 2.56 -25.08
N TYR A 409 -1.63 2.48 -24.57
CA TYR A 409 -1.20 1.52 -23.55
C TYR A 409 -1.67 1.85 -22.13
N CYS A 410 -2.03 3.11 -21.84
CA CYS A 410 -2.42 3.52 -20.50
C CYS A 410 -3.77 2.88 -20.16
N LYS A 411 -3.82 2.16 -19.04
CA LYS A 411 -5.02 1.45 -18.59
C LYS A 411 -6.00 2.42 -17.93
N PHE A 412 -7.28 2.16 -18.00
CA PHE A 412 -8.29 2.89 -17.23
C PHE A 412 -9.07 1.93 -16.34
N GLY A 413 -9.07 2.14 -15.02
CA GLY A 413 -9.87 1.31 -14.13
C GLY A 413 -10.58 2.07 -13.04
N ILE A 414 -11.58 1.41 -12.47
CA ILE A 414 -12.50 2.01 -11.48
C ILE A 414 -12.68 1.06 -10.31
N SER A 415 -12.65 1.58 -9.09
CA SER A 415 -12.97 0.86 -7.86
C SER A 415 -14.35 1.28 -7.33
N PRO A 416 -15.42 0.60 -7.75
CA PRO A 416 -16.77 0.91 -7.27
C PRO A 416 -17.04 0.31 -5.89
N PHE A 417 -18.24 0.56 -5.35
CA PHE A 417 -18.71 -0.21 -4.21
C PHE A 417 -18.79 -1.71 -4.51
N ALA A 418 -18.89 -2.49 -3.43
CA ALA A 418 -19.02 -3.93 -3.56
C ALA A 418 -20.32 -4.34 -4.25
N ILE A 419 -21.39 -3.56 -4.08
CA ILE A 419 -22.74 -3.90 -4.56
C ILE A 419 -23.12 -3.00 -5.73
N TRP A 420 -23.07 -3.56 -6.93
CA TRP A 420 -23.61 -2.89 -8.12
C TRP A 420 -25.12 -2.65 -7.97
N ARG A 421 -25.86 -3.73 -7.70
CA ARG A 421 -27.30 -3.76 -7.40
C ARG A 421 -27.64 -4.99 -6.55
N ASN A 422 -28.69 -4.89 -5.73
CA ASN A 422 -29.24 -6.05 -5.05
C ASN A 422 -30.16 -6.85 -5.98
N ARG A 423 -30.20 -8.18 -5.82
CA ARG A 423 -31.11 -9.07 -6.55
C ARG A 423 -32.59 -8.69 -6.44
N SER A 424 -32.98 -8.07 -5.33
CA SER A 424 -34.35 -7.59 -5.09
C SER A 424 -34.74 -6.38 -5.95
N GLN A 425 -33.76 -5.64 -6.48
CA GLN A 425 -33.96 -4.48 -7.35
C GLN A 425 -33.78 -4.84 -8.82
N ASP A 426 -32.91 -5.80 -9.12
CA ASP A 426 -32.60 -6.29 -10.47
C ASP A 426 -32.30 -7.79 -10.39
N PRO A 427 -32.95 -8.68 -11.19
CA PRO A 427 -32.68 -10.11 -11.16
C PRO A 427 -31.21 -10.50 -11.39
N ASP A 428 -30.47 -9.68 -12.15
CA ASP A 428 -29.04 -9.89 -12.42
C ASP A 428 -28.16 -9.33 -11.28
N GLY A 429 -28.74 -8.72 -10.23
CA GLY A 429 -28.04 -8.20 -9.07
C GLY A 429 -27.47 -9.29 -8.15
N SER A 430 -26.52 -8.89 -7.29
CA SER A 430 -25.89 -9.77 -6.32
C SER A 430 -26.88 -10.21 -5.23
N ASP A 431 -26.67 -11.39 -4.66
CA ASP A 431 -27.46 -11.91 -3.53
C ASP A 431 -27.11 -11.18 -2.22
N THR A 432 -27.50 -9.92 -2.18
CA THR A 432 -27.18 -8.95 -1.14
C THR A 432 -28.42 -8.13 -0.79
N GLN A 433 -28.33 -7.42 0.34
CA GLN A 433 -29.37 -6.55 0.85
C GLN A 433 -28.79 -5.19 1.23
N GLY A 434 -27.77 -4.70 0.51
CA GLY A 434 -27.11 -3.42 0.79
C GLY A 434 -28.07 -2.24 0.68
N GLY A 435 -27.90 -1.25 1.56
CA GLY A 435 -28.73 -0.03 1.55
C GLY A 435 -28.31 1.01 0.51
N VAL A 436 -27.08 0.92 0.02
CA VAL A 436 -26.52 1.81 -1.00
C VAL A 436 -25.87 0.94 -2.08
N THR A 437 -26.16 1.22 -3.34
CA THR A 437 -25.63 0.49 -4.50
C THR A 437 -25.05 1.45 -5.54
N ASP A 438 -24.12 0.97 -6.36
CA ASP A 438 -23.49 1.80 -7.40
C ASP A 438 -24.53 2.36 -8.39
N TYR A 439 -25.44 1.52 -8.86
CA TYR A 439 -26.39 1.89 -9.92
C TYR A 439 -27.49 2.83 -9.43
N ASP A 440 -28.04 2.57 -8.24
CA ASP A 440 -29.26 3.24 -7.77
C ASP A 440 -28.98 4.53 -7.01
N ASN A 441 -27.83 4.63 -6.34
CA ASN A 441 -27.50 5.75 -5.46
C ASN A 441 -26.34 6.59 -5.98
N LEU A 442 -25.27 5.96 -6.47
CA LEU A 442 -24.09 6.65 -7.01
C LEU A 442 -24.27 6.99 -8.50
N TYR A 443 -25.26 6.38 -9.15
CA TYR A 443 -25.56 6.48 -10.58
C TYR A 443 -24.38 6.04 -11.47
N ALA A 444 -23.67 5.01 -11.03
CA ALA A 444 -22.50 4.45 -11.70
C ALA A 444 -22.87 3.13 -12.41
N ASN A 445 -22.87 3.14 -13.75
CA ASN A 445 -23.20 1.97 -14.56
C ASN A 445 -21.98 1.10 -14.83
N ILE A 446 -21.38 0.54 -13.78
CA ILE A 446 -20.13 -0.24 -13.89
C ILE A 446 -20.25 -1.37 -14.92
N GLU A 447 -21.37 -2.10 -14.89
CA GLU A 447 -21.66 -3.20 -15.81
C GLU A 447 -21.67 -2.74 -17.28
N LEU A 448 -22.25 -1.57 -17.57
CA LEU A 448 -22.24 -0.98 -18.91
C LEU A 448 -20.80 -0.66 -19.35
N TRP A 449 -20.01 -0.05 -18.46
CA TRP A 449 -18.65 0.39 -18.79
C TRP A 449 -17.73 -0.79 -19.09
N LEU A 450 -17.92 -1.91 -18.38
CA LEU A 450 -17.23 -3.17 -18.67
C LEU A 450 -17.68 -3.78 -20.00
N LYS A 451 -18.99 -3.93 -20.22
CA LYS A 451 -19.57 -4.48 -21.46
C LYS A 451 -19.13 -3.69 -22.71
N GLN A 452 -19.07 -2.37 -22.60
CA GLN A 452 -18.66 -1.49 -23.70
C GLN A 452 -17.14 -1.32 -23.81
N GLY A 453 -16.38 -1.85 -22.86
CA GLY A 453 -14.92 -1.72 -22.80
C GLY A 453 -14.43 -0.30 -22.59
N TRP A 454 -15.20 0.54 -21.90
CA TRP A 454 -14.79 1.90 -21.53
C TRP A 454 -13.77 1.90 -20.40
N ILE A 455 -13.77 0.83 -19.57
CA ILE A 455 -12.74 0.57 -18.58
C ILE A 455 -12.03 -0.76 -18.90
N ASP A 456 -10.74 -0.82 -18.58
CA ASP A 456 -9.87 -1.97 -18.76
C ASP A 456 -9.89 -2.90 -17.53
N TYR A 457 -10.15 -2.35 -16.34
CA TYR A 457 -10.28 -3.15 -15.13
C TYR A 457 -11.28 -2.57 -14.13
N VAL A 458 -11.81 -3.44 -13.27
CA VAL A 458 -12.66 -3.07 -12.13
C VAL A 458 -12.08 -3.58 -10.82
N VAL A 459 -12.29 -2.82 -9.74
CA VAL A 459 -11.85 -3.17 -8.38
C VAL A 459 -12.98 -3.03 -7.36
N PRO A 460 -13.98 -3.92 -7.33
CA PRO A 460 -15.05 -3.84 -6.33
C PRO A 460 -14.51 -3.85 -4.90
N GLN A 461 -14.97 -2.90 -4.09
CA GLN A 461 -14.55 -2.72 -2.69
C GLN A 461 -15.25 -3.71 -1.75
N ILE A 462 -14.88 -5.00 -1.79
CA ILE A 462 -15.46 -6.04 -0.93
C ILE A 462 -14.87 -5.98 0.49
N TYR A 463 -15.15 -4.91 1.21
CA TYR A 463 -14.68 -4.66 2.60
C TYR A 463 -15.54 -5.35 3.67
N PHE A 464 -16.11 -6.51 3.31
CA PHE A 464 -17.00 -7.28 4.15
C PHE A 464 -16.38 -8.64 4.47
N ASP A 465 -16.73 -9.21 5.62
CA ASP A 465 -16.35 -10.57 5.96
C ASP A 465 -17.28 -11.61 5.30
N PHE A 466 -16.94 -12.89 5.43
CA PHE A 466 -17.70 -13.97 4.79
C PHE A 466 -19.13 -14.11 5.35
N ASP A 467 -19.33 -13.76 6.62
CA ASP A 467 -20.58 -13.94 7.34
C ASP A 467 -21.39 -12.62 7.44
N HIS A 468 -20.98 -11.58 6.71
CA HIS A 468 -21.64 -10.28 6.77
C HIS A 468 -23.12 -10.40 6.35
N PRO A 469 -24.08 -10.00 7.21
CA PRO A 469 -25.49 -10.40 7.06
C PRO A 469 -26.21 -9.82 5.84
N ARG A 470 -25.67 -8.74 5.25
CA ARG A 470 -26.28 -8.04 4.10
C ARG A 470 -25.42 -8.03 2.85
N ALA A 471 -24.16 -8.40 2.97
CA ALA A 471 -23.15 -8.23 1.92
C ALA A 471 -22.01 -9.24 2.10
N PRO A 472 -22.30 -10.55 2.18
CA PRO A 472 -21.29 -11.55 2.49
C PRO A 472 -20.23 -11.61 1.38
N TYR A 473 -18.95 -11.64 1.77
CA TYR A 473 -17.81 -11.62 0.85
C TYR A 473 -17.94 -12.64 -0.29
N GLY A 474 -18.33 -13.88 0.03
CA GLY A 474 -18.44 -14.96 -0.95
C GLY A 474 -19.47 -14.69 -2.05
N ALA A 475 -20.64 -14.15 -1.70
CA ALA A 475 -21.68 -13.83 -2.69
C ALA A 475 -21.27 -12.67 -3.61
N LEU A 476 -20.55 -11.70 -3.05
CA LEU A 476 -20.03 -10.56 -3.81
C LEU A 476 -18.90 -10.98 -4.76
N LEU A 477 -17.95 -11.78 -4.26
CA LEU A 477 -16.86 -12.32 -5.06
C LEU A 477 -17.40 -13.15 -6.22
N ASP A 478 -18.34 -14.06 -5.95
CA ASP A 478 -18.96 -14.89 -6.98
C ASP A 478 -19.65 -14.05 -8.05
N TRP A 479 -20.40 -13.01 -7.63
CA TRP A 479 -21.05 -12.11 -8.58
C TRP A 479 -20.04 -11.40 -9.47
N TRP A 480 -19.03 -10.75 -8.90
CA TRP A 480 -18.02 -10.01 -9.69
C TRP A 480 -17.18 -10.92 -10.60
N ALA A 481 -16.92 -12.16 -10.19
CA ALA A 481 -16.23 -13.14 -11.02
C ALA A 481 -16.99 -13.48 -12.30
N HIS A 482 -18.32 -13.40 -12.29
CA HIS A 482 -19.18 -13.67 -13.46
C HIS A 482 -19.55 -12.41 -14.26
N HIS A 483 -19.28 -11.21 -13.72
CA HIS A 483 -19.70 -9.92 -14.31
C HIS A 483 -18.50 -9.03 -14.68
N SER A 484 -17.36 -9.62 -15.04
CA SER A 484 -16.17 -8.89 -15.52
C SER A 484 -16.18 -8.60 -17.03
N TYR A 485 -17.04 -9.27 -17.80
CA TYR A 485 -17.22 -9.10 -19.26
C TYR A 485 -15.91 -9.15 -20.07
N GLY A 486 -14.99 -10.03 -19.66
CA GLY A 486 -13.70 -10.20 -20.34
C GLY A 486 -12.69 -9.08 -20.05
N LYS A 487 -12.98 -8.18 -19.12
CA LYS A 487 -12.02 -7.22 -18.54
C LYS A 487 -11.38 -7.79 -17.27
N GLN A 488 -10.30 -7.16 -16.80
CA GLN A 488 -9.65 -7.60 -15.57
C GLN A 488 -10.52 -7.24 -14.36
N CYS A 489 -10.61 -8.16 -13.40
CA CYS A 489 -11.31 -7.96 -12.13
C CYS A 489 -10.32 -8.21 -10.99
N TYR A 490 -10.16 -7.20 -10.14
CA TYR A 490 -9.34 -7.29 -8.93
C TYR A 490 -10.22 -7.05 -7.71
N ILE A 491 -9.94 -7.65 -6.56
CA ILE A 491 -10.80 -7.46 -5.38
C ILE A 491 -10.21 -6.42 -4.44
N GLY A 492 -11.00 -5.40 -4.09
CA GLY A 492 -10.66 -4.46 -3.03
C GLY A 492 -10.81 -5.13 -1.67
N LEU A 493 -9.70 -5.31 -0.94
CA LEU A 493 -9.65 -5.93 0.37
C LEU A 493 -9.46 -4.88 1.47
N GLY A 494 -10.38 -4.88 2.45
CA GLY A 494 -10.44 -3.88 3.52
C GLY A 494 -9.49 -4.18 4.69
N ILE A 495 -8.18 -4.25 4.47
CA ILE A 495 -7.20 -4.56 5.52
C ILE A 495 -7.30 -3.62 6.73
N TYR A 496 -7.69 -2.35 6.53
CA TYR A 496 -7.93 -1.37 7.60
C TYR A 496 -9.01 -1.79 8.61
N LYS A 497 -9.90 -2.72 8.25
CA LYS A 497 -10.96 -3.23 9.13
C LYS A 497 -10.41 -3.95 10.36
N ALA A 498 -9.14 -4.37 10.35
CA ALA A 498 -8.43 -4.89 11.52
C ALA A 498 -8.42 -3.93 12.73
N PHE A 499 -8.59 -2.62 12.50
CA PHE A 499 -8.60 -1.62 13.57
C PHE A 499 -10.02 -1.21 14.01
N GLU A 500 -11.05 -1.76 13.38
CA GLU A 500 -12.44 -1.56 13.76
C GLU A 500 -12.87 -2.62 14.79
N ARG A 501 -13.90 -2.33 15.58
CA ARG A 501 -14.42 -3.27 16.60
C ARG A 501 -15.38 -4.28 15.97
N ILE A 502 -14.93 -5.02 14.96
CA ILE A 502 -15.69 -6.04 14.26
C ILE A 502 -15.00 -7.40 14.45
N ALA A 503 -15.63 -8.30 15.19
CA ALA A 503 -15.01 -9.57 15.62
C ALA A 503 -14.45 -10.42 14.47
N ALA A 504 -15.15 -10.45 13.32
CA ALA A 504 -14.72 -11.19 12.14
C ALA A 504 -13.36 -10.72 11.60
N TRP A 505 -13.00 -9.45 11.77
CA TRP A 505 -11.72 -8.89 11.30
C TRP A 505 -10.57 -9.04 12.29
N HIS A 506 -10.84 -9.58 13.48
CA HIS A 506 -9.82 -9.97 14.45
C HIS A 506 -9.42 -11.46 14.32
N ASP A 507 -9.98 -12.18 13.35
CA ASP A 507 -9.56 -13.52 12.98
C ASP A 507 -8.29 -13.44 12.10
N PRO A 508 -7.14 -13.98 12.55
CA PRO A 508 -5.91 -14.00 11.75
C PRO A 508 -6.07 -14.69 10.39
N THR A 509 -7.07 -15.55 10.21
CA THR A 509 -7.33 -16.24 8.95
C THR A 509 -8.24 -15.47 8.00
N GLN A 510 -8.84 -14.34 8.41
CA GLN A 510 -9.83 -13.61 7.60
C GLN A 510 -9.26 -13.17 6.24
N LEU A 511 -8.15 -12.42 6.23
CA LEU A 511 -7.50 -11.97 5.00
C LEU A 511 -6.92 -13.16 4.18
N PRO A 512 -6.20 -14.12 4.79
CA PRO A 512 -5.81 -15.37 4.13
C PRO A 512 -6.94 -16.09 3.40
N ARG A 513 -8.11 -16.26 4.02
CA ARG A 513 -9.27 -16.93 3.42
C ARG A 513 -9.85 -16.12 2.25
N GLN A 514 -9.86 -14.79 2.32
CA GLN A 514 -10.28 -13.94 1.20
C GLN A 514 -9.37 -14.09 -0.03
N ILE A 515 -8.05 -14.13 0.17
CA ILE A 515 -7.06 -14.36 -0.91
C ILE A 515 -7.19 -15.76 -1.50
N GLN A 516 -7.39 -16.78 -0.68
CA GLN A 516 -7.61 -18.14 -1.17
C GLN A 516 -8.90 -18.23 -2.00
N ALA A 517 -9.98 -17.60 -1.52
CA ALA A 517 -11.26 -17.60 -2.22
C ALA A 517 -11.19 -16.88 -3.57
N LEU A 518 -10.58 -15.69 -3.66
CA LEU A 518 -10.49 -15.00 -4.95
C LEU A 518 -9.69 -15.79 -5.99
N ARG A 519 -8.67 -16.55 -5.56
CA ARG A 519 -7.85 -17.39 -6.43
C ARG A 519 -8.59 -18.63 -6.98
N THR A 520 -9.78 -18.96 -6.48
CA THR A 520 -10.58 -20.06 -7.08
C THR A 520 -11.27 -19.62 -8.37
N TYR A 521 -11.29 -18.32 -8.68
CA TYR A 521 -11.91 -17.78 -9.89
C TYR A 521 -10.85 -17.32 -10.89
N PRO A 522 -10.72 -17.96 -12.07
CA PRO A 522 -9.73 -17.54 -13.08
C PRO A 522 -10.04 -16.15 -13.68
N THR A 523 -11.27 -15.66 -13.52
CA THR A 523 -11.72 -14.33 -13.94
C THR A 523 -11.40 -13.23 -12.94
N VAL A 524 -10.87 -13.58 -11.76
CA VAL A 524 -10.43 -12.64 -10.72
C VAL A 524 -8.91 -12.74 -10.61
N GLN A 525 -8.21 -11.72 -11.09
CA GLN A 525 -6.78 -11.82 -11.34
C GLN A 525 -5.91 -11.04 -10.35
N GLY A 526 -6.44 -10.73 -9.15
CA GLY A 526 -5.67 -10.05 -8.13
C GLY A 526 -6.48 -9.33 -7.06
N ALA A 527 -5.78 -8.52 -6.27
CA ALA A 527 -6.34 -7.77 -5.17
C ALA A 527 -5.68 -6.40 -4.98
N VAL A 528 -6.45 -5.47 -4.39
CA VAL A 528 -5.98 -4.15 -3.98
C VAL A 528 -6.34 -3.91 -2.51
N TYR A 529 -5.37 -3.55 -1.70
CA TYR A 529 -5.54 -3.42 -0.24
C TYR A 529 -5.83 -1.97 0.16
N PHE A 530 -6.94 -1.76 0.88
CA PHE A 530 -7.28 -0.48 1.49
C PHE A 530 -6.94 -0.49 2.99
N SER A 531 -5.99 0.30 3.47
CA SER A 531 -5.02 1.10 2.70
C SER A 531 -3.59 0.87 3.16
N SER A 532 -2.65 1.48 2.44
CA SER A 532 -1.21 1.32 2.60
C SER A 532 -0.71 1.40 4.05
N SER A 533 -1.17 2.38 4.84
CA SER A 533 -0.75 2.56 6.24
C SER A 533 -1.12 1.39 7.15
N SER A 534 -2.09 0.56 6.77
CA SER A 534 -2.49 -0.62 7.56
C SER A 534 -1.41 -1.70 7.61
N PHE A 535 -0.49 -1.72 6.65
CA PHE A 535 0.62 -2.67 6.60
C PHE A 535 1.69 -2.36 7.66
N ASP A 536 1.85 -1.10 8.09
CA ASP A 536 2.90 -0.69 9.03
C ASP A 536 2.82 -1.39 10.39
N THR A 537 1.63 -1.85 10.80
CA THR A 537 1.42 -2.52 12.09
C THR A 537 1.35 -4.03 12.01
N ASP A 538 1.39 -4.61 10.80
CA ASP A 538 1.19 -6.03 10.54
C ASP A 538 0.04 -6.67 11.37
N PRO A 539 -1.21 -6.22 11.17
CA PRO A 539 -2.32 -6.70 11.97
C PRO A 539 -2.46 -8.21 11.83
N PHE A 540 -2.47 -8.91 12.98
CA PHE A 540 -2.65 -10.36 13.07
C PHE A 540 -1.62 -11.20 12.29
N GLY A 541 -0.45 -10.64 11.92
CA GLY A 541 0.57 -11.33 11.13
C GLY A 541 0.18 -11.51 9.66
N TRP A 542 -0.68 -10.65 9.12
CA TRP A 542 -1.12 -10.72 7.73
C TRP A 542 0.00 -10.41 6.74
N CYS A 543 0.86 -9.44 7.00
CA CYS A 543 2.02 -9.14 6.15
C CYS A 543 3.01 -10.31 6.18
N ASP A 544 3.27 -10.87 7.36
CA ASP A 544 4.02 -12.12 7.50
C ASP A 544 3.40 -13.25 6.66
N SER A 545 2.07 -13.37 6.67
CA SER A 545 1.36 -14.37 5.85
C SER A 545 1.49 -14.09 4.35
N LEU A 546 1.41 -12.83 3.93
CA LEU A 546 1.64 -12.44 2.53
C LEU A 546 3.05 -12.86 2.10
N GLN A 547 4.07 -12.44 2.83
CA GLN A 547 5.48 -12.73 2.51
C GLN A 547 5.78 -14.23 2.48
N ASN A 548 5.30 -14.98 3.47
CA ASN A 548 5.73 -16.38 3.66
C ASN A 548 4.84 -17.41 2.95
N ASN A 549 3.59 -17.06 2.63
CA ASN A 549 2.61 -18.04 2.16
C ASN A 549 1.92 -17.68 0.84
N TYR A 550 1.64 -16.39 0.59
CA TYR A 550 0.77 -15.99 -0.53
C TYR A 550 1.51 -15.33 -1.69
N TYR A 551 2.50 -14.48 -1.37
CA TYR A 551 3.25 -13.62 -2.30
C TYR A 551 4.77 -13.84 -2.19
N SER A 552 5.19 -15.05 -1.82
CA SER A 552 6.60 -15.40 -1.61
C SER A 552 7.46 -15.35 -2.87
N TYR A 553 6.84 -15.37 -4.05
CA TYR A 553 7.50 -15.19 -5.34
C TYR A 553 6.91 -13.97 -6.07
N PRO A 554 7.73 -13.23 -6.84
CA PRO A 554 7.23 -12.26 -7.79
C PRO A 554 6.13 -12.82 -8.69
N ALA A 555 5.17 -11.97 -9.04
CA ALA A 555 4.17 -12.25 -10.06
C ALA A 555 4.12 -11.09 -11.05
N LEU A 556 3.91 -11.44 -12.33
CA LEU A 556 3.61 -10.47 -13.36
C LEU A 556 2.17 -9.98 -13.20
N ILE A 557 1.91 -8.76 -13.64
CA ILE A 557 0.54 -8.29 -13.75
C ILE A 557 -0.08 -9.00 -14.97
N PRO A 558 -1.32 -9.51 -14.88
CA PRO A 558 -1.98 -10.15 -16.01
C PRO A 558 -2.01 -9.22 -17.23
N PRO A 559 -1.57 -9.66 -18.42
CA PRO A 559 -1.64 -8.83 -19.62
C PRO A 559 -3.10 -8.55 -19.99
N MET A 560 -3.32 -7.46 -20.72
CA MET A 560 -4.63 -7.07 -21.23
C MET A 560 -4.64 -7.20 -22.76
N PRO A 561 -5.03 -8.34 -23.35
CA PRO A 561 -4.87 -8.60 -24.78
C PRO A 561 -5.62 -7.63 -25.70
N TRP A 562 -6.65 -6.94 -25.20
CA TRP A 562 -7.37 -5.90 -25.95
C TRP A 562 -6.66 -4.54 -25.98
N ILE A 563 -5.58 -4.37 -25.20
CA ILE A 563 -4.69 -3.20 -25.28
C ILE A 563 -3.54 -3.51 -26.23
N ASP A 564 -2.77 -4.56 -25.93
CA ASP A 564 -1.66 -5.04 -26.76
C ASP A 564 -1.36 -6.50 -26.42
N SER A 565 -1.22 -7.35 -27.44
CA SER A 565 -0.84 -8.76 -27.31
C SER A 565 0.51 -9.08 -27.97
N THR A 566 1.22 -8.06 -28.44
CA THR A 566 2.49 -8.21 -29.14
C THR A 566 3.56 -8.65 -28.16
N LYS A 567 4.21 -9.78 -28.45
CA LYS A 567 5.35 -10.22 -27.66
C LYS A 567 6.55 -9.34 -27.97
N PRO A 568 7.26 -8.82 -26.95
CA PRO A 568 8.55 -8.18 -27.18
C PRO A 568 9.55 -9.19 -27.72
N HIS A 569 10.63 -8.70 -28.34
CA HIS A 569 11.72 -9.57 -28.77
C HIS A 569 12.39 -10.24 -27.56
N GLU A 570 13.06 -11.36 -27.82
CA GLU A 570 13.90 -12.03 -26.84
C GLU A 570 14.99 -11.07 -26.31
N PRO A 571 15.27 -11.05 -25.00
CA PRO A 571 16.31 -10.19 -24.44
C PRO A 571 17.69 -10.56 -25.00
N LEU A 572 18.52 -9.55 -25.24
CA LEU A 572 19.94 -9.77 -25.53
C LEU A 572 20.69 -9.96 -24.22
N CYS A 573 21.46 -11.04 -24.16
CA CYS A 573 22.22 -11.44 -22.97
C CYS A 573 23.71 -11.50 -23.29
N HIS A 574 24.52 -10.70 -22.59
CA HIS A 574 25.97 -10.87 -22.54
C HIS A 574 26.33 -11.61 -21.25
N ILE A 575 27.14 -12.67 -21.32
CA ILE A 575 27.45 -13.52 -20.16
C ILE A 575 28.96 -13.59 -19.99
N GLU A 576 29.43 -13.28 -18.78
CA GLU A 576 30.80 -13.56 -18.33
C GLU A 576 30.75 -14.61 -17.22
N TYR A 577 31.74 -15.52 -17.20
CA TYR A 577 31.83 -16.58 -16.22
C TYR A 577 33.24 -16.68 -15.65
N ASN A 578 33.35 -16.55 -14.33
CA ASN A 578 34.58 -16.69 -13.58
C ASN A 578 34.73 -18.12 -13.05
N ARG A 579 35.62 -18.87 -13.68
CA ARG A 579 35.93 -20.26 -13.31
C ARG A 579 36.56 -20.42 -11.94
N LYS A 580 37.22 -19.37 -11.40
CA LYS A 580 37.99 -19.51 -10.15
C LYS A 580 37.08 -19.56 -8.92
N ASP A 581 35.95 -18.89 -8.96
CA ASP A 581 34.97 -18.84 -7.87
C ASP A 581 33.60 -19.41 -8.27
N GLY A 582 33.47 -19.90 -9.51
CA GLY A 582 32.25 -20.53 -10.01
C GLY A 582 31.10 -19.54 -10.18
N THR A 583 31.39 -18.24 -10.32
CA THR A 583 30.37 -17.18 -10.46
C THR A 583 30.20 -16.75 -11.91
N GLY A 584 28.97 -16.45 -12.31
CA GLY A 584 28.61 -15.93 -13.61
C GLY A 584 27.90 -14.59 -13.47
N THR A 585 28.13 -13.69 -14.43
CA THR A 585 27.43 -12.42 -14.54
C THR A 585 26.75 -12.34 -15.91
N ALA A 586 25.45 -12.07 -15.94
CA ALA A 586 24.74 -11.78 -17.18
C ALA A 586 24.27 -10.32 -17.23
N TRP A 587 24.53 -9.63 -18.35
CA TRP A 587 24.00 -8.31 -18.65
C TRP A 587 22.83 -8.40 -19.62
N LEU A 588 21.69 -7.82 -19.23
CA LEU A 588 20.45 -7.84 -20.01
C LEU A 588 20.22 -6.52 -20.74
N SER A 589 19.75 -6.62 -21.99
CA SER A 589 19.29 -5.47 -22.78
C SER A 589 18.13 -5.84 -23.70
N LYS A 590 17.48 -4.82 -24.28
CA LYS A 590 16.34 -5.00 -25.18
C LYS A 590 16.73 -5.75 -26.47
N GLY A 591 15.81 -6.60 -26.95
CA GLY A 591 15.99 -7.36 -28.19
C GLY A 591 15.93 -6.49 -29.44
N ALA A 592 15.06 -5.47 -29.43
CA ALA A 592 14.94 -4.50 -30.52
C ALA A 592 14.84 -3.05 -30.00
N PRO A 593 15.25 -2.05 -30.79
CA PRO A 593 15.15 -0.63 -30.42
C PRO A 593 13.73 -0.18 -30.05
N ASP A 594 12.71 -0.72 -30.71
CA ASP A 594 11.30 -0.31 -30.58
C ASP A 594 10.56 -1.05 -29.46
N ASP A 595 11.20 -2.02 -28.78
CA ASP A 595 10.57 -2.71 -27.66
C ASP A 595 10.39 -1.75 -26.46
N SER A 596 9.13 -1.51 -26.07
CA SER A 596 8.80 -0.81 -24.82
C SER A 596 8.72 -1.82 -23.67
N LEU A 597 9.80 -1.92 -22.90
CA LEU A 597 9.93 -2.89 -21.81
C LEU A 597 9.60 -2.28 -20.44
N ARG A 598 8.93 -3.08 -19.61
CA ARG A 598 8.78 -2.85 -18.15
C ARG A 598 9.97 -3.42 -17.38
N GLY A 599 10.56 -4.50 -17.90
CA GLY A 599 11.65 -5.21 -17.25
C GLY A 599 11.87 -6.60 -17.80
N PHE A 600 12.52 -7.45 -17.02
CA PHE A 600 12.84 -8.83 -17.31
C PHE A 600 12.39 -9.72 -16.16
N ALA A 601 11.79 -10.87 -16.47
CA ALA A 601 11.50 -11.91 -15.48
C ALA A 601 12.60 -12.96 -15.53
N ILE A 602 13.09 -13.34 -14.35
CA ILE A 602 14.12 -14.36 -14.18
C ILE A 602 13.45 -15.60 -13.60
N TYR A 603 13.81 -16.74 -14.17
CA TYR A 603 13.37 -18.06 -13.74
C TYR A 603 14.59 -18.90 -13.39
N GLU A 604 14.43 -19.78 -12.41
CA GLU A 604 15.46 -20.72 -11.96
C GLU A 604 14.92 -22.15 -12.00
N SER A 605 15.74 -23.08 -12.48
CA SER A 605 15.38 -24.50 -12.57
C SER A 605 16.59 -25.39 -12.42
N ASP A 606 16.42 -26.57 -11.81
CA ASP A 606 17.42 -27.64 -11.84
C ASP A 606 17.47 -28.37 -13.19
N LEU A 607 16.57 -28.04 -14.14
CA LEU A 607 16.47 -28.67 -15.45
C LEU A 607 16.96 -27.73 -16.55
N GLU A 608 17.79 -28.26 -17.44
CA GLU A 608 18.31 -27.54 -18.63
C GLU A 608 17.18 -27.13 -19.59
N THR A 609 16.10 -27.90 -19.59
CA THR A 609 14.89 -27.63 -20.35
C THR A 609 13.69 -27.66 -19.42
N VAL A 610 13.00 -26.54 -19.30
CA VAL A 610 11.80 -26.41 -18.46
C VAL A 610 10.75 -25.56 -19.16
N ASN A 611 9.47 -25.88 -18.94
CA ASN A 611 8.40 -24.95 -19.28
C ASN A 611 8.36 -23.85 -18.21
N ILE A 612 8.72 -22.61 -18.56
CA ILE A 612 8.73 -21.47 -17.62
C ILE A 612 7.36 -21.20 -16.98
N ASP A 613 6.25 -21.65 -17.60
CA ASP A 613 4.91 -21.52 -17.03
C ASP A 613 4.64 -22.53 -15.90
N SER A 614 5.53 -23.51 -15.71
CA SER A 614 5.43 -24.53 -14.65
C SER A 614 6.28 -24.20 -13.42
N ILE A 615 7.09 -23.15 -13.46
CA ILE A 615 8.01 -22.73 -12.38
C ILE A 615 7.74 -21.28 -11.96
N HIS A 616 8.31 -20.90 -10.83
CA HIS A 616 8.17 -19.55 -10.29
C HIS A 616 9.16 -18.57 -10.90
N ILE A 617 8.76 -17.30 -10.97
CA ILE A 617 9.68 -16.20 -11.19
C ILE A 617 10.53 -16.10 -9.92
N SER A 618 11.85 -16.21 -10.06
CA SER A 618 12.79 -16.06 -8.95
C SER A 618 13.04 -14.58 -8.65
N ASP A 619 13.10 -13.74 -9.69
CA ASP A 619 13.26 -12.30 -9.55
C ASP A 619 12.64 -11.53 -10.72
N PHE A 620 12.25 -10.28 -10.48
CA PHE A 620 11.82 -9.33 -11.50
C PHE A 620 12.75 -8.13 -11.49
N VAL A 621 13.42 -7.93 -12.63
CA VAL A 621 14.37 -6.85 -12.83
C VAL A 621 13.67 -5.77 -13.65
N PRO A 622 13.44 -4.56 -13.12
CA PRO A 622 12.85 -3.46 -13.89
C PRO A 622 13.68 -3.15 -15.15
N TYR A 623 13.16 -2.36 -16.07
CA TYR A 623 13.98 -1.84 -17.18
C TYR A 623 14.56 -0.47 -16.81
N ASP A 624 15.85 -0.28 -17.09
CA ASP A 624 16.58 0.98 -16.93
C ASP A 624 17.35 1.19 -18.25
N PRO A 625 17.07 2.26 -18.99
CA PRO A 625 17.75 2.54 -20.25
C PRO A 625 19.19 3.03 -20.06
N VAL A 626 19.56 3.46 -18.86
CA VAL A 626 20.88 4.00 -18.52
C VAL A 626 21.77 2.94 -17.87
N ALA A 627 21.19 2.04 -17.08
CA ALA A 627 21.91 0.99 -16.37
C ALA A 627 21.72 -0.39 -17.03
N GLY A 628 22.82 -1.11 -17.24
CA GLY A 628 22.75 -2.55 -17.52
C GLY A 628 22.44 -3.34 -16.24
N TYR A 629 21.68 -4.43 -16.36
CA TYR A 629 21.35 -5.28 -15.22
C TYR A 629 22.26 -6.48 -15.13
N THR A 630 22.84 -6.70 -13.95
CA THR A 630 23.74 -7.80 -13.68
C THR A 630 23.00 -8.89 -12.90
N ILE A 631 22.87 -10.07 -13.51
CA ILE A 631 22.43 -11.29 -12.81
C ILE A 631 23.67 -12.05 -12.37
N HIS A 632 23.78 -12.32 -11.07
CA HIS A 632 24.80 -13.22 -10.55
C HIS A 632 24.27 -14.65 -10.49
N GLY A 633 24.90 -15.57 -11.21
CA GLY A 633 24.67 -17.00 -11.12
C GLY A 633 25.87 -17.72 -10.53
N SER A 634 25.69 -18.93 -10.00
CA SER A 634 26.82 -19.82 -9.70
C SER A 634 26.57 -21.20 -10.30
N THR A 635 27.60 -21.74 -10.94
CA THR A 635 27.61 -23.15 -11.34
C THR A 635 28.22 -23.93 -10.19
N GLY A 636 27.50 -24.89 -9.62
CA GLY A 636 28.08 -25.80 -8.65
C GLY A 636 29.14 -26.70 -9.31
N GLU A 637 30.42 -26.33 -9.26
CA GLU A 637 31.50 -27.27 -9.57
C GLU A 637 31.88 -28.04 -8.29
N GLU A 638 31.26 -29.21 -8.13
CA GLU A 638 31.95 -30.51 -8.01
C GLU A 638 30.99 -31.63 -7.58
N LYS A 639 29.86 -31.37 -6.88
CA LYS A 639 28.92 -32.41 -6.39
C LYS A 639 27.46 -31.92 -6.12
N GLY A 640 26.85 -31.08 -6.95
CA GLY A 640 25.46 -30.61 -6.75
C GLY A 640 24.77 -30.15 -8.03
N PRO A 641 23.42 -30.04 -8.07
CA PRO A 641 22.67 -29.79 -9.31
C PRO A 641 23.02 -28.43 -9.93
N THR A 642 23.29 -28.45 -11.24
CA THR A 642 23.43 -27.26 -12.08
C THR A 642 22.12 -26.47 -12.05
N HIS A 643 22.14 -25.24 -11.54
CA HIS A 643 20.98 -24.35 -11.64
C HIS A 643 21.02 -23.65 -13.01
N TYR A 644 19.94 -23.77 -13.76
CA TYR A 644 19.72 -23.11 -15.05
C TYR A 644 18.85 -21.88 -14.84
N TYR A 645 19.24 -20.78 -15.46
CA TYR A 645 18.46 -19.56 -15.44
C TYR A 645 17.82 -19.33 -16.80
N PHE A 646 16.58 -18.84 -16.81
CA PHE A 646 15.90 -18.42 -18.02
C PHE A 646 15.41 -16.99 -17.83
N VAL A 647 15.51 -16.18 -18.89
CA VAL A 647 15.11 -14.77 -18.85
C VAL A 647 14.11 -14.50 -19.96
N THR A 648 13.07 -13.75 -19.63
CA THR A 648 12.13 -13.19 -20.59
C THR A 648 12.11 -11.67 -20.50
N ALA A 649 11.88 -11.00 -21.63
CA ALA A 649 11.56 -9.58 -21.66
C ALA A 649 10.05 -9.39 -21.43
N ILE A 650 9.71 -8.42 -20.59
CA ILE A 650 8.33 -8.09 -20.22
C ILE A 650 7.99 -6.74 -20.83
N SER A 651 7.01 -6.71 -21.73
CA SER A 651 6.51 -5.47 -22.33
C SER A 651 5.78 -4.60 -21.31
N ARG A 652 5.49 -3.36 -21.70
CA ARG A 652 4.68 -2.43 -20.90
C ARG A 652 3.28 -2.96 -20.55
N ASN A 653 2.67 -3.78 -21.42
CA ASN A 653 1.39 -4.43 -21.15
C ASN A 653 1.55 -5.82 -20.50
N ASN A 654 2.71 -6.10 -19.90
CA ASN A 654 3.05 -7.38 -19.24
C ASN A 654 2.96 -8.62 -20.15
N VAL A 655 2.99 -8.43 -21.46
CA VAL A 655 3.17 -9.53 -22.42
C VAL A 655 4.63 -9.97 -22.38
N GLU A 656 4.82 -11.28 -22.21
CA GLU A 656 6.12 -11.92 -22.04
C GLU A 656 6.69 -12.44 -23.37
N SER A 657 7.99 -12.22 -23.60
CA SER A 657 8.74 -12.77 -24.74
C SER A 657 8.86 -14.30 -24.67
N ARG A 658 9.56 -14.89 -25.65
CA ARG A 658 10.09 -16.25 -25.47
C ARG A 658 11.25 -16.23 -24.44
N PRO A 659 11.44 -17.32 -23.66
CA PRO A 659 12.55 -17.42 -22.73
C PRO A 659 13.88 -17.64 -23.44
N VAL A 660 14.92 -16.97 -22.95
CA VAL A 660 16.32 -17.19 -23.32
C VAL A 660 17.02 -17.90 -22.17
N PRO A 661 17.63 -19.08 -22.39
CA PRO A 661 18.42 -19.75 -21.36
C PRO A 661 19.74 -18.98 -21.15
N LEU A 662 20.11 -18.76 -19.89
CA LEU A 662 21.43 -18.28 -19.50
C LEU A 662 22.29 -19.49 -19.11
N ILE A 663 23.23 -19.83 -19.98
CA ILE A 663 24.14 -20.94 -19.77
C ILE A 663 25.46 -20.39 -19.23
N PHE A 664 25.60 -20.38 -17.91
CA PHE A 664 26.90 -20.18 -17.27
C PHE A 664 27.66 -21.49 -17.39
N SER A 665 28.57 -21.61 -18.36
CA SER A 665 29.32 -22.85 -18.56
C SER A 665 30.77 -22.59 -18.95
N ASN A 666 31.56 -23.66 -18.90
CA ASN A 666 32.97 -23.71 -19.31
C ASN A 666 33.21 -23.42 -20.81
N PHE A 667 32.21 -23.01 -21.58
CA PHE A 667 32.33 -22.62 -22.97
C PHE A 667 31.93 -21.15 -23.14
N THR A 668 32.86 -20.33 -23.64
CA THR A 668 32.56 -19.00 -24.16
C THR A 668 31.63 -19.13 -25.36
N THR A 669 30.33 -18.99 -25.15
CA THR A 669 29.35 -18.79 -26.22
C THR A 669 29.06 -17.31 -26.37
N SER A 670 29.66 -16.69 -27.39
CA SER A 670 29.25 -15.38 -27.88
C SER A 670 27.92 -15.52 -28.62
N THR A 671 26.80 -15.26 -27.97
CA THR A 671 25.53 -15.01 -28.66
C THR A 671 25.40 -13.51 -28.93
N GLY A 672 25.68 -13.10 -30.17
CA GLY A 672 25.42 -11.76 -30.68
C GLY A 672 26.63 -10.82 -30.67
N GLN A 673 27.22 -10.61 -31.86
CA GLN A 673 28.18 -9.55 -32.09
C GLN A 673 27.55 -8.18 -31.83
N LEU A 674 28.05 -7.47 -30.82
CA LEU A 674 28.01 -6.01 -30.81
C LEU A 674 28.96 -5.52 -31.90
N ALA A 675 28.43 -4.94 -32.98
CA ALA A 675 29.20 -4.10 -33.88
C ALA A 675 29.34 -2.70 -33.22
N PRO A 676 30.50 -2.04 -33.38
CA PRO A 676 30.94 -0.90 -32.57
C PRO A 676 30.11 0.37 -32.72
#